data_AF-A0A821S2R8-F1
#
_entry.id   AF-A0A821S2R8-F1
#
_cell.length_a   1.000
_cell.length_b   1.000
_cell.length_c   1.000
_cell.angle_alpha   90.00
_cell.angle_beta   90.00
_cell.angle_gamma   90.00
#
_symmetry.space_group_name_H-M   'P 1'
#
loop_
_entity.id
_entity.type
_entity.pdbx_description
1 polymer ?
#
loop_
_entity_poly.entity_id
_entity_poly.type
_entity_poly.pdbx_seq_one_letter_code
_entity_poly.pdbx_strand_id
1 'polypeptide(L)'
;MAYNSSLDQFCGSKFWDSNLTWNTDSPELTPCFEKTVLIWIPCAFLWVGALLETYYILNSKERNIPWNIFNISKLIITILLIVLKFVDLGVTVHKASKEEEDVFNVDFYGPVVKILTFVLAATLLYYNKKCGMRASGVLFFFWLLLILAGLPQFRSEIINHQQLTEDENVQYNFVSYMIYFSLILLMFVLNCFADLPPKDSPYKFEKNQCPEAASGYPSRLTFSWFDPLALTGFKRSLVESDLWALNPQDSSEEIVPRFAKFWERALKKRDAATGTKATYSKTSASVNFKSENERKPASILPALCLAFGGEFFFGALLKLFNDVLMFVSPQLLRLLIGFVESNETIWKGYLYAVALLACAIAQTLLLAHYFTRMYLVGMRIRTALTNAIYRKSLRISNAAKKDSTVGEIVNLMSVDAQRFLELMAYINMIWSAPLQITLALYFLWGILGPSVLAGLAVMIVLIPVNGLIANRVKTLQIRQMKYKDERVKLMNEILNGIKVLKMYAWEPSFEDQVIKIRNKEMYVLKQTAYLNSATAFIWSCAPFLVSLMSFGCFVLVNDTQVLDSKTAFVALSLFNILRFPLSMLPNVISNVVQTAVGIKRLNKFMNAEELDEESVEHDPKDPNPLSMENCNFSWGDTPEPILKNINLQVPKGHLVAVVGAVGSGKSSLLSALLGEMYKTSGRINTFGSFAYVPQQAWIQNATLQDNILFGNSLDKGKYNNVINMCALKPDFEMLPGGDQTEIGEKGINLSGGQKQRVSLARAVYCDADNYFLDDPLSAVDSHVGKHIFDKVIGPNGLLQNKTRVWVTHQVSYLAQTDLVVVLRDGEVSEVGTYQQLLEKKGAFAEFLLNHLSDAERTSPEELDEIKQDLESKLGSEFQNKLQRARSLSESASETEVPAGGDRRESVKRRTPEDNSEERKEKNKLIEAEKAETGSVKWAVYKQYLTSVGVMASLVTFIMNMILQMFQVGSNYWLAKWSNDNEMLVNGTVNKARRDLFLGVYGGLGIGQVITVSVSSLALYLGALVAARTLHSKLLSGVLRAPSIGFFDCTPTGRILNRFSKDVEVLDNVLPMTLRGWTACFFSVRRRDALYFSA
;
A
#
# COMPACT_ATOMS: atom_id res chain seq x y z
N MET A 1 -17.63 35.05 58.14
CA MET A 1 -18.15 33.72 57.70
C MET A 1 -17.05 32.70 57.92
N ALA A 2 -17.34 31.51 58.48
CA ALA A 2 -16.31 30.47 58.61
C ALA A 2 -16.08 29.81 57.23
N TYR A 3 -14.89 29.99 56.66
CA TYR A 3 -14.47 29.31 55.43
C TYR A 3 -14.13 27.85 55.76
N ASN A 4 -14.82 26.89 55.14
CA ASN A 4 -14.74 25.46 55.48
C ASN A 4 -13.61 24.72 54.73
N SER A 5 -13.05 25.30 53.66
CA SER A 5 -11.91 24.73 52.92
C SER A 5 -10.76 25.73 52.75
N SER A 6 -9.54 25.21 52.55
CA SER A 6 -8.36 26.05 52.25
C SER A 6 -8.50 26.82 50.94
N LEU A 7 -9.27 26.31 49.97
CA LEU A 7 -9.61 27.00 48.73
C LEU A 7 -10.60 28.14 48.96
N ASP A 8 -11.53 28.00 49.90
CA ASP A 8 -12.46 29.08 50.25
C ASP A 8 -11.71 30.26 50.88
N GLN A 9 -10.72 29.98 51.73
CA GLN A 9 -9.83 31.01 52.30
C GLN A 9 -8.93 31.65 51.25
N PHE A 10 -8.49 30.88 50.25
CA PHE A 10 -7.66 31.37 49.15
C PHE A 10 -8.40 32.37 48.24
N CYS A 11 -9.70 32.15 48.05
CA CYS A 11 -10.55 32.94 47.16
C CYS A 11 -11.42 33.99 47.84
N GLY A 12 -11.60 33.93 49.17
CA GLY A 12 -12.56 34.79 49.89
C GLY A 12 -14.03 34.50 49.61
N SER A 13 -14.32 33.42 48.89
CA SER A 13 -15.67 32.98 48.53
C SER A 13 -15.70 31.45 48.48
N LYS A 14 -16.88 30.86 48.64
CA LYS A 14 -17.00 29.39 48.56
C LYS A 14 -16.52 28.89 47.19
N PHE A 15 -15.67 27.88 47.20
CA PHE A 15 -15.14 27.25 45.99
C PHE A 15 -16.25 26.66 45.12
N TRP A 16 -17.25 26.02 45.71
CA TRP A 16 -18.41 25.48 45.00
C TRP A 16 -19.68 25.64 45.84
N ASP A 17 -20.74 26.20 45.26
CA ASP A 17 -22.05 26.28 45.90
C ASP A 17 -23.11 25.70 44.96
N SER A 18 -23.61 24.50 45.28
CA SER A 18 -24.62 23.81 44.48
C SER A 18 -25.95 24.58 44.39
N ASN A 19 -26.24 25.46 45.35
CA ASN A 19 -27.44 26.31 45.33
C ASN A 19 -27.28 27.54 44.43
N LEU A 20 -26.08 27.82 43.93
CA LEU A 20 -25.81 28.87 42.93
C LEU A 20 -25.61 28.24 41.53
N THR A 21 -24.92 27.09 41.49
CA THR A 21 -24.47 26.45 40.25
C THR A 21 -25.44 25.44 39.65
N TRP A 22 -26.16 24.67 40.47
CA TRP A 22 -26.90 23.47 40.01
C TRP A 22 -28.37 23.46 40.37
N ASN A 23 -28.77 24.02 41.52
CA ASN A 23 -30.14 24.04 42.01
C ASN A 23 -30.81 25.41 41.77
N THR A 24 -30.60 26.01 40.60
CA THR A 24 -31.16 27.33 40.22
C THR A 24 -31.68 27.33 38.79
N ASP A 25 -32.57 28.28 38.49
CA ASP A 25 -33.07 28.50 37.13
C ASP A 25 -32.04 29.23 36.23
N SER A 26 -31.15 30.01 36.86
CA SER A 26 -30.04 30.72 36.21
C SER A 26 -28.71 30.27 36.81
N PRO A 27 -28.02 29.27 36.24
CA PRO A 27 -26.79 28.76 36.80
C PRO A 27 -25.69 29.82 36.73
N GLU A 28 -25.02 30.06 37.84
CA GLU A 28 -23.83 30.91 37.92
C GLU A 28 -22.72 30.14 38.60
N LEU A 29 -21.49 30.28 38.10
CA LEU A 29 -20.32 29.69 38.74
C LEU A 29 -19.87 30.61 39.87
N THR A 30 -19.34 30.02 40.95
CA THR A 30 -18.82 30.82 42.05
C THR A 30 -17.61 31.66 41.57
N PRO A 31 -17.43 32.89 42.08
CA PRO A 31 -16.28 33.73 41.70
C PRO A 31 -14.93 33.02 41.92
N CYS A 32 -14.81 32.20 42.97
CA CYS A 32 -13.63 31.37 43.19
C CYS A 32 -13.38 30.36 42.07
N PHE A 33 -14.41 29.67 41.59
CA PHE A 33 -14.27 28.66 40.53
C PHE A 33 -13.88 29.31 39.19
N GLU A 34 -14.45 30.49 38.89
CA GLU A 34 -14.11 31.27 37.70
C GLU A 34 -12.66 31.78 37.73
N LYS A 35 -12.21 32.30 38.88
CA LYS A 35 -10.84 32.82 39.06
C LYS A 35 -9.77 31.74 39.28
N THR A 36 -10.16 30.47 39.44
CA THR A 36 -9.22 29.34 39.61
C THR A 36 -9.29 28.36 38.45
N VAL A 37 -10.26 27.44 38.46
CA VAL A 37 -10.33 26.27 37.56
C VAL A 37 -10.41 26.67 36.10
N LEU A 38 -11.24 27.67 35.76
CA LEU A 38 -11.40 28.14 34.38
C LEU A 38 -10.14 28.81 33.83
N ILE A 39 -9.25 29.31 34.70
CA ILE A 39 -7.94 29.86 34.32
C ILE A 39 -6.88 28.75 34.28
N TRP A 40 -6.86 27.87 35.28
CA TRP A 40 -5.81 26.85 35.43
C TRP A 40 -5.88 25.77 34.35
N ILE A 41 -7.07 25.36 33.90
CA ILE A 41 -7.20 24.29 32.88
C ILE A 41 -6.55 24.68 31.54
N PRO A 42 -6.88 25.84 30.91
CA PRO A 42 -6.21 26.25 29.68
C PRO A 42 -4.70 26.49 29.87
N CYS A 43 -4.30 27.08 31.01
CA CYS A 43 -2.88 27.34 31.29
C CYS A 43 -2.08 26.03 31.43
N ALA A 44 -2.60 25.07 32.20
CA ALA A 44 -1.99 23.75 32.36
C ALA A 44 -1.89 23.00 31.03
N PHE A 45 -2.91 23.10 30.18
CA PHE A 45 -2.86 22.53 28.83
C PHE A 45 -1.69 23.08 28.01
N LEU A 46 -1.48 24.41 28.02
CA LEU A 46 -0.35 25.00 27.30
C LEU A 46 0.99 24.57 27.90
N TRP A 47 1.11 24.54 29.23
CA TRP A 47 2.37 24.17 29.89
C TRP A 47 2.78 22.73 29.59
N VAL A 48 1.84 21.80 29.60
CA VAL A 48 2.08 20.39 29.21
C VAL A 48 2.33 20.29 27.70
N GLY A 49 1.50 20.96 26.89
CA GLY A 49 1.62 20.98 25.43
C GLY A 49 2.93 21.60 24.93
N ALA A 50 3.50 22.54 25.68
CA ALA A 50 4.77 23.19 25.37
C ALA A 50 5.94 22.21 25.33
N LEU A 51 5.92 21.15 26.15
CA LEU A 51 6.95 20.11 26.12
C LEU A 51 6.97 19.37 24.78
N LEU A 52 5.78 19.07 24.27
CA LEU A 52 5.58 18.41 22.98
C LEU A 52 5.91 19.34 21.81
N GLU A 53 5.49 20.61 21.85
CA GLU A 53 5.92 21.62 20.87
C GLU A 53 7.44 21.77 20.86
N THR A 54 8.08 21.87 22.03
CA THR A 54 9.54 22.01 22.13
C THR A 54 10.26 20.84 21.48
N TYR A 55 9.76 19.60 21.64
CA TYR A 55 10.30 18.43 20.94
C TYR A 55 10.22 18.59 19.41
N TYR A 56 9.10 19.07 18.87
CA TYR A 56 8.96 19.33 17.43
C TYR A 56 9.87 20.47 16.95
N ILE A 57 9.98 21.55 17.73
CA ILE A 57 10.85 22.70 17.45
C ILE A 57 12.32 22.28 17.37
N LEU A 58 12.77 21.42 18.29
CA LEU A 58 14.15 20.93 18.35
C LEU A 58 14.50 20.00 17.18
N ASN A 59 13.55 19.18 16.73
CA ASN A 59 13.73 18.24 15.63
C ASN A 59 13.39 18.81 14.24
N SER A 60 12.93 20.06 14.15
CA SER A 60 12.61 20.70 12.88
C SER A 60 13.86 20.95 12.04
N LYS A 61 13.78 20.53 10.78
CA LYS A 61 14.80 20.73 9.75
C LYS A 61 14.63 22.06 8.98
N GLU A 62 13.44 22.66 9.03
CA GLU A 62 13.15 23.94 8.37
C GLU A 62 13.48 25.11 9.30
N ARG A 63 13.92 26.25 8.75
CA ARG A 63 14.32 27.42 9.54
C ARG A 63 13.81 28.73 8.92
N ASN A 64 13.64 29.71 9.79
CA ASN A 64 13.44 31.12 9.45
C ASN A 64 12.23 31.42 8.55
N ILE A 65 11.06 31.51 9.17
CA ILE A 65 9.89 32.13 8.54
C ILE A 65 10.09 33.66 8.47
N PRO A 66 9.83 34.31 7.32
CA PRO A 66 9.90 35.76 7.20
C PRO A 66 8.89 36.45 8.12
N TRP A 67 9.19 37.69 8.51
CA TRP A 67 8.21 38.52 9.20
C TRP A 67 7.04 38.82 8.25
N ASN A 68 5.83 38.54 8.74
CA ASN A 68 4.58 38.78 8.03
C ASN A 68 3.62 39.49 8.98
N ILE A 69 2.63 40.16 8.42
CA ILE A 69 1.53 40.84 9.13
C ILE A 69 0.91 39.89 10.16
N PHE A 70 0.67 38.61 9.83
CA PHE A 70 0.12 37.62 10.78
C PHE A 70 1.04 37.32 11.98
N ASN A 71 2.34 37.13 11.75
CA ASN A 71 3.29 36.87 12.84
C ASN A 71 3.48 38.09 13.74
N ILE A 72 3.53 39.28 13.13
CA ILE A 72 3.65 40.55 13.85
C ILE A 72 2.39 40.80 14.68
N SER A 73 1.19 40.62 14.09
CA SER A 73 -0.07 40.84 14.81
C SER A 73 -0.26 39.86 15.97
N LYS A 74 0.05 38.57 15.78
CA LYS A 74 0.06 37.55 16.86
C LYS A 74 0.94 37.99 18.04
N LEU A 75 2.15 38.48 17.75
CA LEU A 75 3.10 38.91 18.78
C LEU A 75 2.66 40.20 19.47
N ILE A 76 2.18 41.20 18.72
CA ILE A 76 1.65 42.47 19.28
C ILE A 76 0.46 42.19 20.20
N ILE A 77 -0.50 41.37 19.78
CA ILE A 77 -1.68 41.02 20.60
C ILE A 77 -1.26 40.27 21.86
N THR A 78 -0.28 39.36 21.77
CA THR A 78 0.23 38.65 22.95
C THR A 78 0.91 39.62 23.94
N ILE A 79 1.66 40.61 23.44
CA ILE A 79 2.24 41.67 24.29
C ILE A 79 1.14 42.51 24.93
N LEU A 80 0.11 42.93 24.19
CA LEU A 80 -1.04 43.66 24.72
C LEU A 80 -1.74 42.88 25.84
N LEU A 81 -1.93 41.56 25.67
CA LEU A 81 -2.50 40.70 26.70
C LEU A 81 -1.62 40.62 27.95
N ILE A 82 -0.29 40.57 27.79
CA ILE A 82 0.67 40.61 28.91
C ILE A 82 0.56 41.95 29.65
N VAL A 83 0.59 43.07 28.92
CA VAL A 83 0.47 44.43 29.49
C VAL A 83 -0.83 44.58 30.25
N LEU A 84 -1.96 44.14 29.68
CA LEU A 84 -3.26 44.20 30.33
C LEU A 84 -3.27 43.44 31.66
N LYS A 85 -2.65 42.25 31.72
CA LYS A 85 -2.57 41.49 32.99
C LYS A 85 -1.58 42.08 34.00
N PHE A 86 -0.55 42.80 33.55
CA PHE A 86 0.29 43.60 34.44
C PHE A 86 -0.48 44.81 35.02
N VAL A 87 -1.32 45.47 34.22
CA VAL A 87 -2.19 46.56 34.70
C VAL A 87 -3.19 46.01 35.73
N ASP A 88 -3.84 44.88 35.44
CA ASP A 88 -4.74 44.22 36.40
C ASP A 88 -4.02 43.88 37.72
N LEU A 89 -2.80 43.34 37.66
CA LEU A 89 -2.00 43.06 38.85
C LEU A 89 -1.64 44.34 39.62
N GLY A 90 -1.28 45.41 38.92
CA GLY A 90 -0.98 46.72 39.53
C GLY A 90 -2.19 47.33 40.22
N VAL A 91 -3.38 47.20 39.63
CA VAL A 91 -4.64 47.62 40.25
C VAL A 91 -4.94 46.79 41.49
N THR A 92 -4.75 45.47 41.47
CA THR A 92 -4.91 44.61 42.65
C THR A 92 -3.94 44.98 43.78
N VAL A 93 -2.67 45.27 43.47
CA VAL A 93 -1.68 45.73 44.45
C VAL A 93 -2.05 47.10 45.01
N HIS A 94 -2.55 48.02 44.18
CA HIS A 94 -3.01 49.33 44.63
C HIS A 94 -4.20 49.22 45.58
N LYS A 95 -5.14 48.30 45.30
CA LYS A 95 -6.28 48.00 46.18
C LYS A 95 -5.83 47.42 47.51
N ALA A 96 -4.91 46.45 47.50
CA ALA A 96 -4.36 45.87 48.72
C ALA A 96 -3.56 46.87 49.58
N SER A 97 -3.11 47.99 48.99
CA SER A 97 -2.46 49.09 49.70
C SER A 97 -3.44 50.05 50.38
N LYS A 98 -4.73 50.03 50.03
CA LYS A 98 -5.79 50.79 50.73
C LYS A 98 -6.41 49.88 51.80
N GLU A 99 -6.35 50.28 53.07
CA GLU A 99 -6.78 49.46 54.22
C GLU A 99 -8.29 49.15 54.29
N GLU A 100 -9.11 49.65 53.36
CA GLU A 100 -10.58 49.52 53.37
C GLU A 100 -11.14 48.39 52.47
N GLU A 101 -10.33 47.70 51.66
CA GLU A 101 -10.77 46.62 50.77
C GLU A 101 -10.08 45.26 51.03
N ASP A 102 -10.87 44.20 51.29
CA ASP A 102 -10.36 42.83 51.44
C ASP A 102 -9.93 42.25 50.08
N VAL A 103 -8.62 42.15 49.83
CA VAL A 103 -8.05 41.50 48.64
C VAL A 103 -7.59 40.07 48.99
N PHE A 104 -8.04 39.09 48.22
CA PHE A 104 -7.73 37.67 48.46
C PHE A 104 -6.56 37.18 47.59
N ASN A 105 -5.89 36.11 48.04
CA ASN A 105 -4.71 35.55 47.35
C ASN A 105 -4.99 35.21 45.87
N VAL A 106 -6.19 34.71 45.55
CA VAL A 106 -6.57 34.36 44.17
C VAL A 106 -6.43 35.54 43.19
N ASP A 107 -6.66 36.76 43.65
CA ASP A 107 -6.62 37.97 42.82
C ASP A 107 -5.18 38.37 42.45
N PHE A 108 -4.18 37.92 43.22
CA PHE A 108 -2.76 38.04 42.89
C PHE A 108 -2.30 36.89 41.97
N TYR A 109 -2.65 35.65 42.30
CA TYR A 109 -2.17 34.48 41.55
C TYR A 109 -2.80 34.36 40.15
N GLY A 110 -4.06 34.76 39.96
CA GLY A 110 -4.75 34.68 38.67
C GLY A 110 -4.03 35.44 37.54
N PRO A 111 -3.77 36.76 37.69
CA PRO A 111 -2.98 37.53 36.73
C PRO A 111 -1.56 37.00 36.53
N VAL A 112 -0.87 36.59 37.60
CA VAL A 112 0.50 36.04 37.53
C VAL A 112 0.56 34.77 36.68
N VAL A 113 -0.36 33.82 36.89
CA VAL A 113 -0.43 32.58 36.09
C VAL A 113 -0.70 32.90 34.61
N LYS A 114 -1.59 33.87 34.32
CA LYS A 114 -1.86 34.32 32.95
C LYS A 114 -0.63 34.99 32.32
N ILE A 115 0.11 35.83 33.04
CA ILE A 115 1.35 36.46 32.57
C ILE A 115 2.38 35.40 32.20
N LEU A 116 2.66 34.45 33.10
CA LEU A 116 3.61 33.35 32.84
C LEU A 116 3.20 32.54 31.60
N THR A 117 1.90 32.27 31.45
CA THR A 117 1.35 31.52 30.32
C THR A 117 1.44 32.29 29.01
N PHE A 118 1.17 33.60 28.99
CA PHE A 118 1.29 34.41 27.78
C PHE A 118 2.75 34.66 27.39
N VAL A 119 3.67 34.77 28.37
CA VAL A 119 5.12 34.79 28.10
C VAL A 119 5.55 33.46 27.46
N LEU A 120 5.07 32.33 27.97
CA LEU A 120 5.31 31.03 27.34
C LEU A 120 4.73 30.98 25.91
N ALA A 121 3.50 31.46 25.69
CA ALA A 121 2.91 31.52 24.36
C ALA A 121 3.72 32.41 23.39
N ALA A 122 4.22 33.55 23.86
CA ALA A 122 5.08 34.45 23.08
C ALA A 122 6.42 33.81 22.71
N THR A 123 7.04 33.09 23.65
CA THR A 123 8.30 32.37 23.38
C THR A 123 8.07 31.24 22.37
N LEU A 124 7.00 30.46 22.50
CA LEU A 124 6.63 29.44 21.52
C LEU A 124 6.37 30.04 20.13
N LEU A 125 5.63 31.16 20.01
CA LEU A 125 5.42 31.86 18.73
C LEU A 125 6.75 32.29 18.09
N TYR A 126 7.67 32.83 18.89
CA TYR A 126 8.99 33.23 18.40
C TYR A 126 9.82 32.04 17.90
N TYR A 127 9.85 30.94 18.66
CA TYR A 127 10.58 29.73 18.25
C TYR A 127 9.91 28.98 17.09
N ASN A 128 8.58 29.00 16.99
CA ASN A 128 7.83 28.45 15.85
C ASN A 128 8.23 29.14 14.55
N LYS A 129 8.35 30.48 14.58
CA LYS A 129 8.90 31.26 13.46
C LYS A 129 10.35 30.88 13.14
N LYS A 130 11.21 30.80 14.16
CA LYS A 130 12.66 30.50 13.98
C LYS A 130 12.88 29.09 13.41
N CYS A 131 12.06 28.13 13.81
CA CYS A 131 12.17 26.72 13.44
C CYS A 131 11.21 26.27 12.33
N GLY A 132 10.65 27.20 11.55
CA GLY A 132 9.90 26.85 10.34
C GLY A 132 8.50 26.28 10.55
N MET A 133 7.95 26.30 11.77
CA MET A 133 6.62 25.76 12.03
C MET A 133 5.53 26.77 11.64
N ARG A 134 4.82 26.52 10.52
CA ARG A 134 3.84 27.46 9.94
C ARG A 134 2.50 27.56 10.68
N ALA A 135 2.09 26.51 11.38
CA ALA A 135 0.84 26.48 12.16
C ALA A 135 0.99 25.49 13.32
N SER A 136 0.69 25.94 14.53
CA SER A 136 0.73 25.09 15.72
C SER A 136 -0.67 24.69 16.18
N GLY A 137 -0.84 23.39 16.44
CA GLY A 137 -2.05 22.84 17.04
C GLY A 137 -2.19 23.13 18.53
N VAL A 138 -1.09 23.13 19.29
CA VAL A 138 -1.15 23.34 20.75
C VAL A 138 -1.58 24.78 21.04
N LEU A 139 -0.99 25.77 20.35
CA LEU A 139 -1.46 27.16 20.45
C LEU A 139 -2.91 27.32 20.00
N PHE A 140 -3.32 26.68 18.89
CA PHE A 140 -4.73 26.74 18.43
C PHE A 140 -5.72 26.23 19.50
N PHE A 141 -5.47 25.04 20.06
CA PHE A 141 -6.34 24.48 21.11
C PHE A 141 -6.26 25.26 22.42
N PHE A 142 -5.11 25.83 22.76
CA PHE A 142 -4.97 26.70 23.93
C PHE A 142 -5.90 27.92 23.83
N TRP A 143 -5.87 28.65 22.71
CA TRP A 143 -6.73 29.82 22.52
C TRP A 143 -8.21 29.42 22.45
N LEU A 144 -8.55 28.28 21.85
CA LEU A 144 -9.91 27.74 21.86
C LEU A 144 -10.41 27.43 23.28
N LEU A 145 -9.61 26.73 24.07
CA LEU A 145 -9.93 26.40 25.47
C LEU A 145 -10.08 27.66 26.32
N LEU A 146 -9.26 28.67 26.09
CA LEU A 146 -9.33 29.95 26.79
C LEU A 146 -10.65 30.70 26.47
N ILE A 147 -11.14 30.64 25.23
CA ILE A 147 -12.45 31.18 24.85
C ILE A 147 -13.56 30.40 25.56
N LEU A 148 -13.56 29.08 25.46
CA LEU A 148 -14.60 28.24 26.04
C LEU A 148 -14.69 28.38 27.56
N ALA A 149 -13.54 28.44 28.24
CA ALA A 149 -13.47 28.68 29.68
C ALA A 149 -13.78 30.14 30.07
N GLY A 150 -13.65 31.10 29.14
CA GLY A 150 -14.00 32.50 29.34
C GLY A 150 -15.49 32.82 29.19
N LEU A 151 -16.27 31.99 28.48
CA LEU A 151 -17.71 32.25 28.26
C LEU A 151 -18.54 32.38 29.55
N PRO A 152 -18.36 31.53 30.59
CA PRO A 152 -19.08 31.71 31.85
C PRO A 152 -18.76 33.04 32.53
N GLN A 153 -17.46 33.36 32.64
CA GLN A 153 -17.01 34.61 33.25
C GLN A 153 -17.47 35.84 32.43
N PHE A 154 -17.51 35.75 31.10
CA PHE A 154 -18.07 36.81 30.25
C PHE A 154 -19.53 37.12 30.59
N ARG A 155 -20.34 36.09 30.82
CA ARG A 155 -21.73 36.25 31.25
C ARG A 155 -21.81 36.85 32.67
N SER A 156 -21.02 36.34 33.61
CA SER A 156 -21.01 36.80 35.00
C SER A 156 -20.65 38.29 35.11
N GLU A 157 -19.63 38.76 34.37
CA GLU A 157 -19.25 40.18 34.34
C GLU A 157 -20.34 41.09 33.74
N ILE A 158 -21.08 40.62 32.72
CA ILE A 158 -22.23 41.36 32.17
C ILE A 158 -23.34 41.51 33.21
N ILE A 159 -23.67 40.43 33.93
CA ILE A 159 -24.72 40.43 34.96
C ILE A 159 -24.30 41.34 36.13
N ASN A 160 -23.06 41.23 36.60
CA ASN A 160 -22.53 42.06 37.68
C ASN A 160 -22.57 43.56 37.32
N HIS A 161 -22.20 43.93 36.10
CA HIS A 161 -22.26 45.33 35.64
C HIS A 161 -23.71 45.86 35.55
N GLN A 162 -24.66 45.00 35.15
CA GLN A 162 -26.08 45.36 35.11
C GLN A 162 -26.68 45.56 36.51
N GLN A 163 -26.18 44.82 37.53
CA GLN A 163 -26.69 44.90 38.90
C GLN A 163 -26.02 45.98 39.75
N LEU A 164 -24.73 46.25 39.54
CA LEU A 164 -23.90 47.15 40.36
C LEU A 164 -23.22 48.20 39.48
N THR A 165 -24.02 49.03 38.82
CA THR A 165 -23.52 50.00 37.83
C THR A 165 -22.77 51.18 38.47
N GLU A 166 -22.98 51.45 39.75
CA GLU A 166 -22.38 52.58 40.48
C GLU A 166 -21.00 52.28 41.09
N ASP A 167 -20.59 51.01 41.14
CA ASP A 167 -19.30 50.61 41.74
C ASP A 167 -18.15 50.73 40.71
N GLU A 168 -17.21 51.65 40.96
CA GLU A 168 -16.03 51.89 40.12
C GLU A 168 -15.20 50.59 39.90
N ASN A 169 -15.18 49.70 40.89
CA ASN A 169 -14.44 48.44 40.81
C ASN A 169 -15.08 47.46 39.83
N VAL A 170 -16.41 47.38 39.83
CA VAL A 170 -17.17 46.52 38.91
C VAL A 170 -17.04 47.06 37.48
N GLN A 171 -17.06 48.39 37.30
CA GLN A 171 -16.82 49.02 36.00
C GLN A 171 -15.42 48.72 35.44
N TYR A 172 -14.36 48.84 36.26
CA TYR A 172 -13.00 48.50 35.81
C TYR A 172 -12.87 47.03 35.41
N ASN A 173 -13.35 46.10 36.25
CA ASN A 173 -13.28 44.66 35.97
C ASN A 173 -14.03 44.29 34.69
N PHE A 174 -15.21 44.87 34.47
CA PHE A 174 -15.98 44.71 33.25
C PHE A 174 -15.22 45.18 32.01
N VAL A 175 -14.71 46.42 32.01
CA VAL A 175 -13.98 46.99 30.86
C VAL A 175 -12.70 46.21 30.57
N SER A 176 -11.91 45.88 31.59
CA SER A 176 -10.69 45.07 31.43
C SER A 176 -11.01 43.70 30.84
N TYR A 177 -12.08 43.04 31.31
CA TYR A 177 -12.48 41.74 30.80
C TYR A 177 -13.02 41.79 29.36
N MET A 178 -13.79 42.81 28.98
CA MET A 178 -14.27 42.97 27.61
C MET A 178 -13.12 43.18 26.60
N ILE A 179 -12.11 43.96 26.97
CA ILE A 179 -10.89 44.15 26.17
C ILE A 179 -10.12 42.82 26.08
N TYR A 180 -9.93 42.14 27.22
CA TYR A 180 -9.26 40.84 27.29
C TYR A 180 -9.93 39.78 26.40
N PHE A 181 -11.24 39.62 26.50
CA PHE A 181 -12.01 38.62 25.75
C PHE A 181 -11.97 38.92 24.23
N SER A 182 -12.08 40.19 23.84
CA SER A 182 -11.97 40.62 22.45
C SER A 182 -10.59 40.33 21.84
N LEU A 183 -9.51 40.59 22.59
CA LEU A 183 -8.15 40.29 22.17
C LEU A 183 -7.90 38.78 22.01
N ILE A 184 -8.47 37.95 22.89
CA ILE A 184 -8.39 36.49 22.78
C ILE A 184 -9.12 35.99 21.54
N LEU A 185 -10.32 36.52 21.25
CA LEU A 185 -11.10 36.14 20.08
C LEU A 185 -10.34 36.49 18.79
N LEU A 186 -9.75 37.69 18.72
CA LEU A 186 -8.89 38.09 17.61
C LEU A 186 -7.66 37.17 17.47
N MET A 187 -7.02 36.81 18.59
CA MET A 187 -5.88 35.91 18.60
C MET A 187 -6.23 34.50 18.12
N PHE A 188 -7.41 33.99 18.50
CA PHE A 188 -7.90 32.71 18.01
C PHE A 188 -8.10 32.72 16.49
N VAL A 189 -8.75 33.75 15.95
CA VAL A 189 -8.95 33.93 14.50
C VAL A 189 -7.62 33.99 13.75
N LEU A 190 -6.62 34.70 14.29
CA LEU A 190 -5.28 34.76 13.67
C LEU A 190 -4.57 33.41 13.66
N ASN A 191 -4.81 32.54 14.65
CA ASN A 191 -4.24 31.18 14.68
C ASN A 191 -4.99 30.19 13.77
N CYS A 192 -6.13 30.57 13.19
CA CYS A 192 -6.78 29.78 12.15
C CYS A 192 -6.00 29.81 10.83
N PHE A 193 -5.18 30.85 10.58
CA PHE A 193 -4.40 31.01 9.36
C PHE A 193 -2.94 30.59 9.54
N ALA A 194 -2.38 29.95 8.52
CA ALA A 194 -0.98 29.53 8.50
C ALA A 194 -0.04 30.69 8.13
N ASP A 195 1.17 30.64 8.67
CA ASP A 195 2.24 31.59 8.36
C ASP A 195 2.96 31.23 7.04
N LEU A 196 3.74 32.19 6.52
CA LEU A 196 4.47 32.06 5.25
C LEU A 196 5.47 30.87 5.24
N PRO A 197 5.87 30.38 4.05
CA PRO A 197 6.88 29.34 3.96
C PRO A 197 8.25 29.77 4.54
N PRO A 198 9.01 28.83 5.14
CA PRO A 198 10.37 29.08 5.61
C PRO A 198 11.31 29.35 4.44
N LYS A 199 12.30 30.24 4.65
CA LYS A 199 13.32 30.55 3.63
C LYS A 199 14.40 29.47 3.52
N ASP A 200 14.77 28.91 4.67
CA ASP A 200 15.86 27.94 4.76
C ASP A 200 15.23 26.55 4.93
N SER A 201 15.14 25.82 3.82
CA SER A 201 14.68 24.43 3.80
C SER A 201 15.71 23.55 3.11
N PRO A 202 16.01 22.35 3.64
CA PRO A 202 16.86 21.38 2.95
C PRO A 202 16.14 20.73 1.75
N TYR A 203 14.83 20.99 1.58
CA TYR A 203 13.99 20.33 0.59
C TYR A 203 13.87 21.13 -0.70
N LYS A 204 13.95 20.44 -1.84
CA LYS A 204 13.64 21.02 -3.15
C LYS A 204 12.13 21.04 -3.34
N PHE A 205 11.60 22.23 -3.48
CA PHE A 205 10.17 22.50 -3.57
C PHE A 205 9.70 22.45 -5.04
N GLU A 206 8.91 21.43 -5.38
CA GLU A 206 8.27 21.31 -6.71
C GLU A 206 7.13 22.33 -6.87
N LYS A 207 6.72 22.61 -8.12
CA LYS A 207 5.67 23.60 -8.44
C LYS A 207 4.30 23.24 -7.85
N ASN A 208 3.93 21.95 -7.80
CA ASN A 208 2.61 21.46 -7.34
C ASN A 208 2.72 20.75 -5.99
N GLN A 209 2.96 21.50 -4.91
CA GLN A 209 3.06 20.92 -3.56
C GLN A 209 1.72 20.65 -2.91
N CYS A 210 1.71 19.65 -2.03
CA CYS A 210 0.58 19.38 -1.15
C CYS A 210 0.30 20.60 -0.25
N PRO A 211 -0.94 21.13 -0.23
CA PRO A 211 -1.29 22.30 0.57
C PRO A 211 -1.46 21.97 2.07
N GLU A 212 -1.37 20.70 2.47
CA GLU A 212 -1.51 20.28 3.87
C GLU A 212 -0.56 21.07 4.80
N ALA A 213 0.73 21.12 4.49
CA ALA A 213 1.73 21.85 5.27
C ALA A 213 1.58 23.38 5.20
N ALA A 214 0.93 23.90 4.16
CA ALA A 214 0.66 25.32 3.98
C ALA A 214 -0.69 25.76 4.57
N SER A 215 -1.57 24.82 4.92
CA SER A 215 -2.90 25.12 5.44
C SER A 215 -2.89 25.43 6.93
N GLY A 216 -3.85 26.25 7.36
CA GLY A 216 -4.09 26.57 8.77
C GLY A 216 -4.55 25.34 9.56
N TYR A 217 -4.40 25.37 10.89
CA TYR A 217 -4.69 24.21 11.71
C TYR A 217 -6.15 23.71 11.63
N PRO A 218 -7.20 24.56 11.58
CA PRO A 218 -8.58 24.11 11.36
C PRO A 218 -8.76 23.35 10.04
N SER A 219 -8.05 23.78 8.99
CA SER A 219 -8.11 23.13 7.69
C SER A 219 -7.44 21.75 7.71
N ARG A 220 -6.35 21.59 8.47
CA ARG A 220 -5.75 20.28 8.75
C ARG A 220 -6.64 19.38 9.59
N LEU A 221 -7.36 19.94 10.57
CA LEU A 221 -8.28 19.21 11.46
C LEU A 221 -9.49 18.65 10.69
N THR A 222 -10.02 19.43 9.74
CA THR A 222 -11.22 19.09 8.95
C THR A 222 -10.93 18.51 7.58
N PHE A 223 -9.65 18.45 7.18
CA PHE A 223 -9.19 18.05 5.85
C PHE A 223 -9.66 18.95 4.69
N SER A 224 -10.09 20.18 4.95
CA SER A 224 -10.58 21.09 3.90
C SER A 224 -9.53 21.53 2.87
N TRP A 225 -8.24 21.33 3.16
CA TRP A 225 -7.17 21.53 2.17
C TRP A 225 -7.29 20.59 0.96
N PHE A 226 -8.04 19.49 1.09
CA PHE A 226 -8.36 18.56 0.00
C PHE A 226 -9.50 19.05 -0.90
N ASP A 227 -10.38 19.94 -0.41
CA ASP A 227 -11.58 20.41 -1.11
C ASP A 227 -11.29 20.97 -2.53
N PRO A 228 -10.22 21.76 -2.77
CA PRO A 228 -9.90 22.26 -4.11
C PRO A 228 -9.63 21.14 -5.12
N LEU A 229 -8.96 20.05 -4.70
CA LEU A 229 -8.68 18.90 -5.56
C LEU A 229 -9.96 18.09 -5.80
N ALA A 230 -10.79 17.90 -4.76
CA ALA A 230 -12.09 17.25 -4.89
C ALA A 230 -13.02 18.00 -5.85
N LEU A 231 -13.08 19.34 -5.75
CA LEU A 231 -13.86 20.19 -6.65
C LEU A 231 -13.32 20.18 -8.09
N THR A 232 -12.01 20.10 -8.26
CA THR A 232 -11.39 19.93 -9.59
C THR A 232 -11.80 18.59 -10.18
N GLY A 233 -11.75 17.51 -9.39
CA GLY A 233 -12.19 16.16 -9.77
C GLY A 233 -13.69 16.05 -10.05
N PHE A 234 -14.51 16.92 -9.44
CA PHE A 234 -15.93 17.05 -9.75
C PHE A 234 -16.18 17.77 -11.08
N LYS A 235 -15.39 18.80 -11.40
CA LYS A 235 -15.52 19.58 -12.64
C LYS A 235 -14.95 18.84 -13.87
N ARG A 236 -13.84 18.11 -13.69
CA ARG A 236 -13.17 17.33 -14.74
C ARG A 236 -12.53 16.08 -14.15
N SER A 237 -12.34 15.04 -14.97
CA SER A 237 -11.55 13.88 -14.54
C SER A 237 -10.11 14.29 -14.23
N LEU A 238 -9.62 13.87 -13.06
CA LEU A 238 -8.26 14.18 -12.61
C LEU A 238 -7.24 13.47 -13.50
N VAL A 239 -6.18 14.19 -13.86
CA VAL A 239 -5.01 13.67 -14.55
C VAL A 239 -3.82 13.64 -13.58
N GLU A 240 -2.78 12.86 -13.87
CA GLU A 240 -1.56 12.79 -13.05
C GLU A 240 -0.95 14.16 -12.76
N SER A 241 -1.02 15.10 -13.71
CA SER A 241 -0.55 16.48 -13.54
C SER A 241 -1.34 17.30 -12.50
N ASP A 242 -2.57 16.90 -12.18
CA ASP A 242 -3.41 17.55 -11.17
C ASP A 242 -3.08 17.12 -9.74
N LEU A 243 -2.35 16.01 -9.59
CA LEU A 243 -1.98 15.48 -8.29
C LEU A 243 -0.84 16.29 -7.68
N TRP A 244 -0.87 16.41 -6.36
CA TRP A 244 0.19 17.05 -5.62
C TRP A 244 1.41 16.13 -5.48
N ALA A 245 2.59 16.74 -5.53
CA ALA A 245 3.81 16.11 -5.04
C ALA A 245 3.66 15.76 -3.55
N LEU A 246 4.22 14.61 -3.18
CA LEU A 246 4.20 14.14 -1.80
C LEU A 246 4.96 15.11 -0.88
N ASN A 247 4.52 15.17 0.38
CA ASN A 247 5.29 15.89 1.41
C ASN A 247 6.71 15.28 1.50
N PRO A 248 7.78 16.09 1.66
CA PRO A 248 9.14 15.58 1.70
C PRO A 248 9.38 14.50 2.77
N GLN A 249 8.67 14.59 3.91
CA GLN A 249 8.72 13.62 5.00
C GLN A 249 8.15 12.23 4.63
N ASP A 250 7.29 12.18 3.61
CA ASP A 250 6.65 10.97 3.10
C ASP A 250 7.35 10.43 1.84
N SER A 251 8.45 11.06 1.41
CA SER A 251 9.26 10.62 0.27
C SER A 251 10.13 9.41 0.61
N SER A 252 10.49 8.63 -0.41
CA SER A 252 11.42 7.50 -0.25
C SER A 252 12.81 7.96 0.21
N GLU A 253 13.24 9.17 -0.14
CA GLU A 253 14.53 9.74 0.24
C GLU A 253 14.70 9.89 1.75
N GLU A 254 13.63 10.20 2.49
CA GLU A 254 13.68 10.34 3.96
C GLU A 254 13.30 9.02 4.68
N ILE A 255 12.35 8.27 4.14
CA ILE A 255 11.85 7.03 4.77
C ILE A 255 12.89 5.91 4.71
N VAL A 256 13.53 5.71 3.56
CA VAL A 256 14.42 4.57 3.31
C VAL A 256 15.66 4.61 4.21
N PRO A 257 16.40 5.73 4.35
CA PRO A 257 17.56 5.78 5.25
C PRO A 257 17.21 5.53 6.72
N ARG A 258 16.03 5.99 7.16
CA ARG A 258 15.54 5.77 8.53
C ARG A 258 15.39 4.28 8.84
N PHE A 259 14.78 3.52 7.93
CA PHE A 259 14.67 2.06 8.06
C PHE A 259 16.04 1.37 7.91
N ALA A 260 16.82 1.74 6.89
CA ALA A 260 18.12 1.14 6.59
C ALA A 260 19.07 1.23 7.80
N LYS A 261 19.11 2.38 8.50
CA LYS A 261 19.92 2.56 9.72
C LYS A 261 19.63 1.50 10.80
N PHE A 262 18.36 1.20 11.06
CA PHE A 262 17.98 0.19 12.06
C PHE A 262 18.15 -1.23 11.54
N TRP A 263 17.95 -1.45 10.23
CA TRP A 263 18.19 -2.74 9.59
C TRP A 263 19.67 -3.13 9.61
N GLU A 264 20.57 -2.22 9.20
CA GLU A 264 22.02 -2.41 9.28
C GLU A 264 22.49 -2.64 10.72
N ARG A 265 21.90 -1.92 11.70
CA ARG A 265 22.19 -2.18 13.11
C ARG A 265 21.78 -3.59 13.54
N ALA A 266 20.67 -4.11 13.01
CA ALA A 266 20.23 -5.48 13.27
C ALA A 266 21.16 -6.51 12.61
N LEU A 267 21.61 -6.26 11.38
CA LEU A 267 22.61 -7.07 10.68
C LEU A 267 23.95 -7.09 11.42
N LYS A 268 24.51 -5.92 11.77
CA LYS A 268 25.75 -5.82 12.58
C LYS A 268 25.65 -6.55 13.91
N LYS A 269 24.49 -6.51 14.57
CA LYS A 269 24.26 -7.25 15.83
C LYS A 269 24.23 -8.76 15.60
N ARG A 270 23.68 -9.22 14.47
CA ARG A 270 23.72 -10.63 14.04
C ARG A 270 25.15 -11.07 13.75
N ASP A 271 25.90 -10.26 13.01
CA ASP A 271 27.27 -10.56 12.59
C ASP A 271 28.23 -10.54 13.80
N ALA A 272 28.06 -9.59 14.73
CA ALA A 272 28.79 -9.58 15.99
C ALA A 272 28.44 -10.76 16.92
N ALA A 273 27.21 -11.30 16.84
CA ALA A 273 26.80 -12.47 17.60
C ALA A 273 27.32 -13.80 17.00
N THR A 274 27.74 -13.78 15.73
CA THR A 274 28.31 -14.92 15.00
C THR A 274 29.84 -14.97 15.04
N GLY A 275 30.49 -13.96 15.61
CA GLY A 275 31.91 -14.05 15.98
C GLY A 275 32.17 -15.29 16.84
N THR A 276 33.21 -16.05 16.50
CA THR A 276 33.59 -17.37 17.03
C THR A 276 33.68 -17.36 18.56
N LYS A 277 32.57 -17.65 19.24
CA LYS A 277 32.59 -17.90 20.70
C LYS A 277 33.07 -19.31 20.95
N ALA A 278 34.38 -19.46 21.13
CA ALA A 278 34.97 -20.67 21.71
C ALA A 278 34.33 -20.92 23.09
N THR A 279 33.52 -21.96 23.21
CA THR A 279 32.86 -22.31 24.47
C THR A 279 33.64 -23.47 25.10
N TYR A 280 34.30 -23.21 26.24
CA TYR A 280 35.02 -24.24 26.98
C TYR A 280 34.04 -25.12 27.76
N SER A 281 33.95 -26.40 27.40
CA SER A 281 33.12 -27.37 28.13
C SER A 281 33.91 -27.91 29.33
N LYS A 282 33.47 -27.58 30.55
CA LYS A 282 34.10 -28.09 31.80
C LYS A 282 34.03 -29.61 31.95
N THR A 283 33.06 -30.25 31.30
CA THR A 283 32.80 -31.69 31.41
C THR A 283 33.68 -32.54 30.50
N SER A 284 34.19 -31.97 29.41
CA SER A 284 34.91 -32.70 28.36
C SER A 284 36.29 -32.12 28.05
N ALA A 285 36.74 -31.11 28.80
CA ALA A 285 38.04 -30.41 28.65
C ALA A 285 38.40 -30.09 27.18
N SER A 286 37.40 -29.80 26.36
CA SER A 286 37.53 -29.56 24.93
C SER A 286 36.94 -28.19 24.59
N VAL A 287 37.66 -27.46 23.73
CA VAL A 287 37.18 -26.23 23.12
C VAL A 287 36.33 -26.62 21.93
N ASN A 288 35.00 -26.57 22.12
CA ASN A 288 34.07 -26.83 21.03
C ASN A 288 33.90 -25.54 20.23
N PHE A 289 34.45 -25.52 19.02
CA PHE A 289 34.07 -24.56 18.00
C PHE A 289 32.70 -24.99 17.47
N LYS A 290 31.64 -24.23 17.79
CA LYS A 290 30.34 -24.44 17.13
C LYS A 290 30.53 -24.17 15.64
N SER A 291 30.29 -25.19 14.81
CA SER A 291 30.24 -25.06 13.36
C SER A 291 29.14 -24.06 12.95
N GLU A 292 29.37 -23.37 11.84
CA GLU A 292 28.65 -22.21 11.29
C GLU A 292 27.12 -22.35 11.06
N ASN A 293 26.48 -23.47 11.40
CA ASN A 293 25.23 -23.87 10.77
C ASN A 293 23.91 -23.37 11.39
N GLU A 294 23.92 -22.44 12.35
CA GLU A 294 22.68 -21.78 12.80
C GLU A 294 22.84 -20.27 12.91
N ARG A 295 23.09 -19.61 11.78
CA ARG A 295 22.88 -18.16 11.62
C ARG A 295 21.42 -17.85 11.97
N LYS A 296 21.15 -17.31 13.17
CA LYS A 296 19.79 -16.83 13.49
C LYS A 296 19.44 -15.70 12.51
N PRO A 297 18.36 -15.84 11.72
CA PRO A 297 18.01 -14.83 10.72
C PRO A 297 17.67 -13.50 11.41
N ALA A 298 18.17 -12.40 10.84
CA ALA A 298 17.76 -11.08 11.30
C ALA A 298 16.28 -10.88 10.95
N SER A 299 15.48 -10.42 11.92
CA SER A 299 14.06 -10.14 11.70
C SER A 299 13.87 -8.68 11.31
N ILE A 300 13.06 -8.44 10.27
CA ILE A 300 12.70 -7.08 9.83
C ILE A 300 11.81 -6.35 10.86
N LEU A 301 11.05 -7.09 11.68
CA LEU A 301 10.00 -6.51 12.52
C LEU A 301 10.55 -5.55 13.60
N PRO A 302 11.61 -5.89 14.37
CA PRO A 302 12.20 -4.94 15.32
C PRO A 302 12.72 -3.66 14.66
N ALA A 303 13.29 -3.75 13.45
CA ALA A 303 13.76 -2.58 12.71
C ALA A 303 12.60 -1.67 12.30
N LEU A 304 11.47 -2.24 11.85
CA LEU A 304 10.25 -1.49 11.56
C LEU A 304 9.66 -0.83 12.82
N CYS A 305 9.59 -1.56 13.93
CA CYS A 305 9.07 -1.03 15.20
C CYS A 305 9.93 0.13 15.73
N LEU A 306 11.26 0.05 15.61
CA LEU A 306 12.14 1.13 16.03
C LEU A 306 12.08 2.33 15.07
N ALA A 307 11.94 2.08 13.76
CA ALA A 307 11.84 3.14 12.77
C ALA A 307 10.54 3.93 12.91
N PHE A 308 9.37 3.26 13.01
CA PHE A 308 8.05 3.89 12.90
C PHE A 308 7.20 3.82 14.19
N GLY A 309 7.70 3.20 15.26
CA GLY A 309 6.93 2.94 16.48
C GLY A 309 6.47 4.19 17.24
N GLY A 310 7.19 5.30 17.17
CA GLY A 310 6.79 6.55 17.83
C GLY A 310 5.47 7.12 17.28
N GLU A 311 5.32 7.14 15.96
CA GLU A 311 4.09 7.60 15.29
C GLU A 311 2.94 6.60 15.47
N PHE A 312 3.27 5.31 15.49
CA PHE A 312 2.32 4.25 15.81
C PHE A 312 1.73 4.42 17.22
N PHE A 313 2.58 4.67 18.22
CA PHE A 313 2.15 4.87 19.61
C PHE A 313 1.25 6.10 19.76
N PHE A 314 1.58 7.20 19.07
CA PHE A 314 0.71 8.38 19.04
C PHE A 314 -0.69 8.06 18.49
N GLY A 315 -0.76 7.28 17.41
CA GLY A 315 -2.04 6.77 16.88
C GLY A 315 -2.80 5.90 17.89
N ALA A 316 -2.12 5.00 18.59
CA ALA A 316 -2.73 4.17 19.63
C ALA A 316 -3.34 5.01 20.77
N LEU A 317 -2.66 6.09 21.18
CA LEU A 317 -3.16 7.02 22.19
C LEU A 317 -4.40 7.80 21.73
N LEU A 318 -4.45 8.25 20.48
CA LEU A 318 -5.67 8.84 19.90
C LEU A 318 -6.84 7.84 19.91
N LYS A 319 -6.55 6.56 19.65
CA LYS A 319 -7.58 5.52 19.69
C LYS A 319 -8.12 5.30 21.10
N LEU A 320 -7.25 5.31 22.11
CA LEU A 320 -7.66 5.20 23.51
C LEU A 320 -8.64 6.31 23.90
N PHE A 321 -8.36 7.57 23.55
CA PHE A 321 -9.26 8.68 23.82
C PHE A 321 -10.59 8.55 23.06
N ASN A 322 -10.55 8.10 21.81
CA ASN A 322 -11.76 7.81 21.04
C ASN A 322 -12.63 6.72 21.72
N ASP A 323 -12.02 5.66 22.25
CA ASP A 323 -12.73 4.59 22.94
C ASP A 323 -13.41 5.09 24.23
N VAL A 324 -12.74 5.94 25.00
CA VAL A 324 -13.32 6.54 26.20
C VAL A 324 -14.52 7.42 25.85
N LEU A 325 -14.40 8.32 24.86
CA LEU A 325 -15.49 9.19 24.42
C LEU A 325 -16.69 8.42 23.86
N MET A 326 -16.46 7.28 23.22
CA MET A 326 -17.52 6.42 22.71
C MET A 326 -18.49 5.97 23.81
N PHE A 327 -18.01 5.76 25.04
CA PHE A 327 -18.85 5.38 26.18
C PHE A 327 -19.44 6.56 26.94
N VAL A 328 -18.93 7.77 26.74
CA VAL A 328 -19.52 9.00 27.31
C VAL A 328 -20.87 9.30 26.67
N SER A 329 -21.03 9.04 25.36
CA SER A 329 -22.27 9.32 24.63
C SER A 329 -23.52 8.59 25.18
N PRO A 330 -23.51 7.26 25.44
CA PRO A 330 -24.63 6.58 26.09
C PRO A 330 -24.95 7.10 27.50
N GLN A 331 -23.95 7.58 28.26
CA GLN A 331 -24.18 8.13 29.59
C GLN A 331 -24.83 9.52 29.53
N LEU A 332 -24.43 10.36 28.58
CA LEU A 332 -25.11 11.63 28.31
C LEU A 332 -26.55 11.40 27.84
N LEU A 333 -26.79 10.37 27.01
CA LEU A 333 -28.14 9.97 26.62
C LEU A 333 -28.97 9.52 27.84
N ARG A 334 -28.37 8.78 28.77
CA ARG A 334 -29.02 8.37 30.03
C ARG A 334 -29.45 9.56 30.88
N LEU A 335 -28.61 10.61 30.96
CA LEU A 335 -28.92 11.85 31.68
C LEU A 335 -30.00 12.66 30.98
N LEU A 336 -29.95 12.74 29.64
CA LEU A 336 -30.95 13.46 28.85
C LEU A 336 -32.34 12.82 28.94
N ILE A 337 -32.44 11.48 28.85
CA ILE A 337 -33.72 10.78 29.02
C ILE A 337 -34.26 10.98 30.44
N GLY A 338 -33.39 10.86 31.47
CA GLY A 338 -33.79 11.11 32.85
C GLY A 338 -34.23 12.56 33.12
N PHE A 339 -33.64 13.52 32.40
CA PHE A 339 -34.08 14.92 32.43
C PHE A 339 -35.49 15.06 31.85
N VAL A 340 -35.81 14.40 30.73
CA VAL A 340 -37.15 14.48 30.12
C VAL A 340 -38.22 13.85 31.02
N GLU A 341 -37.86 12.82 31.80
CA GLU A 341 -38.74 12.18 32.78
C GLU A 341 -38.94 13.00 34.07
N SER A 342 -38.09 13.99 34.34
CA SER A 342 -38.11 14.79 35.57
C SER A 342 -38.46 16.26 35.30
N ASN A 343 -39.09 16.94 36.26
CA ASN A 343 -39.34 18.39 36.17
C ASN A 343 -38.09 19.20 36.56
N GLU A 344 -36.94 18.88 35.97
CA GLU A 344 -35.70 19.62 36.17
C GLU A 344 -35.65 20.91 35.32
N THR A 345 -34.78 21.84 35.69
CA THR A 345 -34.59 23.13 35.02
C THR A 345 -34.09 22.97 33.58
N ILE A 346 -34.70 23.70 32.63
CA ILE A 346 -34.52 23.55 31.17
C ILE A 346 -33.04 23.63 30.72
N TRP A 347 -32.23 24.50 31.35
CA TRP A 347 -30.83 24.68 30.97
C TRP A 347 -29.99 23.40 31.11
N LYS A 348 -30.35 22.48 32.03
CA LYS A 348 -29.68 21.18 32.19
C LYS A 348 -29.90 20.29 30.96
N GLY A 349 -31.10 20.31 30.40
CA GLY A 349 -31.42 19.64 29.14
C GLY A 349 -30.56 20.16 27.98
N TYR A 350 -30.43 21.49 27.84
CA TYR A 350 -29.55 22.09 26.83
C TYR A 350 -28.07 21.72 27.06
N LEU A 351 -27.59 21.70 28.30
CA LEU A 351 -26.23 21.29 28.63
C LEU A 351 -25.96 19.84 28.19
N TYR A 352 -26.84 18.89 28.51
CA TYR A 352 -26.68 17.50 28.10
C TYR A 352 -26.72 17.32 26.59
N ALA A 353 -27.61 18.04 25.89
CA ALA A 353 -27.71 18.00 24.43
C ALA A 353 -26.45 18.56 23.73
N VAL A 354 -25.95 19.72 24.18
CA VAL A 354 -24.72 20.32 23.65
C VAL A 354 -23.50 19.45 23.97
N ALA A 355 -23.42 18.90 25.18
CA ALA A 355 -22.35 17.97 25.56
C ALA A 355 -22.37 16.70 24.68
N LEU A 356 -23.55 16.17 24.36
CA LEU A 356 -23.70 15.02 23.48
C LEU A 356 -23.20 15.33 22.07
N LEU A 357 -23.55 16.49 21.52
CA LEU A 357 -23.06 16.96 20.22
C LEU A 357 -21.54 17.17 20.22
N ALA A 358 -21.00 17.85 21.22
CA ALA A 358 -19.56 18.10 21.35
C ALA A 358 -18.77 16.78 21.48
N CYS A 359 -19.28 15.83 22.26
CA CYS A 359 -18.70 14.49 22.39
C CYS A 359 -18.69 13.76 21.03
N ALA A 360 -19.78 13.81 20.26
CA ALA A 360 -19.86 13.17 18.95
C ALA A 360 -18.90 13.78 17.92
N ILE A 361 -18.75 15.12 17.91
CA ILE A 361 -17.79 15.83 17.05
C ILE A 361 -16.36 15.44 17.42
N ALA A 362 -16.01 15.51 18.70
CA ALA A 362 -14.67 15.15 19.18
C ALA A 362 -14.33 13.69 18.88
N GLN A 363 -15.28 12.77 19.11
CA GLN A 363 -15.14 11.36 18.79
C GLN A 363 -14.85 11.16 17.29
N THR A 364 -15.59 11.84 16.41
CA THR A 364 -15.45 11.73 14.94
C THR A 364 -14.10 12.28 14.46
N LEU A 365 -13.68 13.45 14.96
CA LEU A 365 -12.39 14.05 14.61
C LEU A 365 -11.21 13.17 15.05
N LEU A 366 -11.24 12.66 16.30
CA LEU A 366 -10.20 11.77 16.81
C LEU A 366 -10.11 10.47 15.99
N LEU A 367 -11.27 9.90 15.61
CA LEU A 367 -11.30 8.70 14.79
C LEU A 367 -10.72 8.93 13.39
N ALA A 368 -11.06 10.06 12.75
CA ALA A 368 -10.54 10.41 11.43
C ALA A 368 -9.02 10.63 11.44
N HIS A 369 -8.50 11.33 12.45
CA HIS A 369 -7.06 11.52 12.61
C HIS A 369 -6.34 10.22 12.98
N TYR A 370 -6.94 9.36 13.81
CA TYR A 370 -6.42 8.03 14.08
C TYR A 370 -6.21 7.24 12.78
N PHE A 371 -7.25 7.14 11.93
CA PHE A 371 -7.13 6.41 10.67
C PHE A 371 -6.09 7.01 9.75
N THR A 372 -6.10 8.34 9.57
CA THR A 372 -5.12 9.03 8.70
C THR A 372 -3.68 8.75 9.15
N ARG A 373 -3.40 8.85 10.45
CA ARG A 373 -2.06 8.56 11.00
C ARG A 373 -1.67 7.10 10.82
N MET A 374 -2.58 6.16 11.04
CA MET A 374 -2.30 4.74 10.87
C MET A 374 -2.10 4.35 9.40
N TYR A 375 -2.84 4.95 8.48
CA TYR A 375 -2.60 4.78 7.04
C TYR A 375 -1.25 5.36 6.61
N LEU A 376 -0.85 6.53 7.12
CA LEU A 376 0.47 7.11 6.85
C LEU A 376 1.60 6.18 7.33
N VAL A 377 1.51 5.64 8.56
CA VAL A 377 2.48 4.66 9.08
C VAL A 377 2.52 3.42 8.19
N GLY A 378 1.36 2.89 7.78
CA GLY A 378 1.27 1.76 6.86
C GLY A 378 1.91 2.03 5.49
N MET A 379 1.69 3.21 4.92
CA MET A 379 2.29 3.63 3.64
C MET A 379 3.81 3.80 3.76
N ARG A 380 4.32 4.36 4.86
CA ARG A 380 5.75 4.50 5.13
C ARG A 380 6.44 3.14 5.24
N ILE A 381 5.83 2.19 5.96
CA ILE A 381 6.31 0.80 6.05
C ILE A 381 6.33 0.16 4.66
N ARG A 382 5.25 0.27 3.87
CA ARG A 382 5.17 -0.28 2.51
C ARG A 382 6.28 0.27 1.62
N THR A 383 6.54 1.58 1.68
CA THR A 383 7.59 2.25 0.90
C THR A 383 8.98 1.75 1.30
N ALA A 384 9.26 1.67 2.60
CA ALA A 384 10.53 1.15 3.11
C ALA A 384 10.78 -0.30 2.68
N LEU A 385 9.76 -1.17 2.82
CA LEU A 385 9.86 -2.57 2.43
C LEU A 385 10.03 -2.75 0.92
N THR A 386 9.23 -2.05 0.11
CA THR A 386 9.33 -2.14 -1.35
C THR A 386 10.73 -1.74 -1.83
N ASN A 387 11.29 -0.65 -1.28
CA ASN A 387 12.64 -0.23 -1.60
C ASN A 387 13.70 -1.25 -1.12
N ALA A 388 13.57 -1.78 0.10
CA ALA A 388 14.50 -2.77 0.64
C ALA A 388 14.49 -4.07 -0.18
N ILE A 389 13.31 -4.56 -0.58
CA ILE A 389 13.16 -5.74 -1.45
C ILE A 389 13.78 -5.45 -2.82
N TYR A 390 13.55 -4.26 -3.38
CA TYR A 390 14.11 -3.88 -4.69
C TYR A 390 15.64 -3.83 -4.65
N ARG A 391 16.23 -3.14 -3.67
CA ARG A 391 17.68 -3.10 -3.47
C ARG A 391 18.28 -4.49 -3.25
N LYS A 392 17.62 -5.34 -2.44
CA LYS A 392 18.06 -6.72 -2.21
C LYS A 392 18.00 -7.55 -3.50
N SER A 393 16.96 -7.37 -4.34
CA SER A 393 16.81 -8.11 -5.60
C SER A 393 17.91 -7.83 -6.62
N LEU A 394 18.59 -6.68 -6.51
CA LEU A 394 19.73 -6.32 -7.35
C LEU A 394 21.05 -6.93 -6.87
N ARG A 395 21.11 -7.44 -5.63
CA ARG A 395 22.33 -7.98 -4.99
C ARG A 395 22.28 -9.46 -4.65
N ILE A 396 21.10 -10.07 -4.75
CA ILE A 396 20.91 -11.49 -4.42
C ILE A 396 21.71 -12.38 -5.38
N SER A 397 22.31 -13.45 -4.85
CA SER A 397 23.07 -14.39 -5.67
C SER A 397 22.19 -15.19 -6.62
N ASN A 398 22.78 -15.70 -7.71
CA ASN A 398 22.05 -16.47 -8.71
C ASN A 398 21.48 -17.80 -8.16
N ALA A 399 22.17 -18.44 -7.22
CA ALA A 399 21.63 -19.59 -6.47
C ALA A 399 20.36 -19.20 -5.70
N ALA A 400 20.41 -18.13 -4.91
CA ALA A 400 19.26 -17.67 -4.13
C ALA A 400 18.12 -17.11 -5.01
N LYS A 401 18.45 -16.58 -6.20
CA LYS A 401 17.48 -16.13 -7.21
C LYS A 401 16.72 -17.30 -7.86
N LYS A 402 17.31 -18.49 -7.93
CA LYS A 402 16.60 -19.72 -8.34
C LYS A 402 15.53 -20.12 -7.33
N ASP A 403 15.84 -19.98 -6.04
CA ASP A 403 14.90 -20.25 -4.95
C ASP A 403 13.81 -19.18 -4.80
N SER A 404 14.12 -17.93 -5.17
CA SER A 404 13.21 -16.78 -5.08
C SER A 404 12.90 -16.25 -6.48
N THR A 405 11.94 -16.89 -7.14
CA THR A 405 11.56 -16.54 -8.53
C THR A 405 11.10 -15.08 -8.67
N VAL A 406 11.19 -14.51 -9.88
CA VAL A 406 10.73 -13.14 -10.17
C VAL A 406 9.27 -12.93 -9.73
N GLY A 407 8.41 -13.92 -9.94
CA GLY A 407 7.02 -13.88 -9.49
C GLY A 407 6.87 -13.80 -7.97
N GLU A 408 7.74 -14.48 -7.21
CA GLU A 408 7.77 -14.39 -5.76
C GLU A 408 8.24 -13.00 -5.30
N ILE A 409 9.27 -12.43 -5.92
CA ILE A 409 9.76 -11.08 -5.60
C ILE A 409 8.67 -10.03 -5.85
N VAL A 410 7.97 -10.11 -6.98
CA VAL A 410 6.83 -9.23 -7.29
C VAL A 410 5.71 -9.41 -6.27
N ASN A 411 5.44 -10.64 -5.82
CA ASN A 411 4.45 -10.94 -4.79
C ASN A 411 4.86 -10.37 -3.42
N LEU A 412 6.15 -10.42 -3.06
CA LEU A 412 6.67 -9.79 -1.83
C LEU A 412 6.41 -8.28 -1.82
N MET A 413 6.63 -7.60 -2.95
CA MET A 413 6.41 -6.17 -3.09
C MET A 413 4.92 -5.79 -3.16
N SER A 414 4.13 -6.50 -3.96
CA SER A 414 2.75 -6.10 -4.27
C SER A 414 1.71 -6.62 -3.27
N VAL A 415 1.97 -7.77 -2.62
CA VAL A 415 1.03 -8.41 -1.69
C VAL A 415 1.53 -8.33 -0.26
N ASP A 416 2.75 -8.81 0.02
CA ASP A 416 3.22 -8.86 1.42
C ASP A 416 3.51 -7.47 2.00
N ALA A 417 4.10 -6.55 1.24
CA ALA A 417 4.26 -5.17 1.70
C ALA A 417 2.91 -4.43 1.81
N GLN A 418 1.94 -4.74 0.93
CA GLN A 418 0.60 -4.15 0.97
C GLN A 418 -0.20 -4.58 2.20
N ARG A 419 -0.05 -5.83 2.65
CA ARG A 419 -0.70 -6.34 3.88
C ARG A 419 -0.34 -5.53 5.12
N PHE A 420 0.87 -4.97 5.21
CA PHE A 420 1.22 -4.09 6.31
C PHE A 420 0.36 -2.83 6.35
N LEU A 421 0.08 -2.23 5.19
CA LEU A 421 -0.77 -1.03 5.10
C LEU A 421 -2.18 -1.33 5.61
N GLU A 422 -2.76 -2.45 5.18
CA GLU A 422 -4.10 -2.89 5.61
C GLU A 422 -4.14 -3.25 7.10
N LEU A 423 -3.08 -3.89 7.61
CA LEU A 423 -2.99 -4.26 9.03
C LEU A 423 -2.86 -3.04 9.93
N MET A 424 -2.01 -2.05 9.57
CA MET A 424 -1.73 -0.89 10.44
C MET A 424 -3.00 -0.10 10.77
N ALA A 425 -3.96 -0.02 9.85
CA ALA A 425 -5.22 0.67 10.06
C ALA A 425 -6.10 0.04 11.17
N TYR A 426 -5.93 -1.25 11.46
CA TYR A 426 -6.81 -1.99 12.38
C TYR A 426 -6.10 -2.75 13.50
N ILE A 427 -4.76 -2.79 13.52
CA ILE A 427 -3.98 -3.54 14.51
C ILE A 427 -4.27 -3.11 15.96
N ASN A 428 -4.57 -1.83 16.19
CA ASN A 428 -4.94 -1.33 17.52
C ASN A 428 -6.26 -1.91 18.04
N MET A 429 -7.08 -2.54 17.19
CA MET A 429 -8.28 -3.28 17.60
C MET A 429 -7.96 -4.46 18.53
N ILE A 430 -6.73 -4.99 18.51
CA ILE A 430 -6.32 -6.15 19.32
C ILE A 430 -6.42 -5.86 20.81
N TRP A 431 -6.03 -4.65 21.24
CA TRP A 431 -6.14 -4.22 22.63
C TRP A 431 -7.42 -3.38 22.88
N SER A 432 -7.85 -2.60 21.87
CA SER A 432 -9.03 -1.74 21.95
C SER A 432 -10.34 -2.54 22.03
N ALA A 433 -10.49 -3.63 21.27
CA ALA A 433 -11.72 -4.43 21.30
C ALA A 433 -11.98 -5.09 22.67
N PRO A 434 -11.00 -5.76 23.32
CA PRO A 434 -11.18 -6.23 24.70
C PRO A 434 -11.56 -5.11 25.66
N LEU A 435 -10.90 -3.95 25.58
CA LEU A 435 -11.23 -2.79 26.41
C LEU A 435 -12.67 -2.32 26.20
N GLN A 436 -13.12 -2.19 24.95
CA GLN A 436 -14.50 -1.83 24.62
C GLN A 436 -15.50 -2.87 25.12
N ILE A 437 -15.22 -4.17 24.96
CA ILE A 437 -16.08 -5.25 25.44
C ILE A 437 -16.21 -5.19 26.96
N THR A 438 -15.09 -5.05 27.68
CA THR A 438 -15.07 -4.97 29.14
C THR A 438 -15.83 -3.73 29.65
N LEU A 439 -15.60 -2.56 29.08
CA LEU A 439 -16.30 -1.33 29.47
C LEU A 439 -17.80 -1.39 29.16
N ALA A 440 -18.18 -1.92 27.99
CA ALA A 440 -19.58 -2.10 27.62
C ALA A 440 -20.30 -3.02 28.61
N LEU A 441 -19.68 -4.16 28.97
CA LEU A 441 -20.24 -5.10 29.93
C LEU A 441 -20.33 -4.52 31.33
N TYR A 442 -19.34 -3.73 31.75
CA TYR A 442 -19.37 -3.02 33.04
C TYR A 442 -20.57 -2.06 33.12
N PHE A 443 -20.78 -1.23 32.10
CA PHE A 443 -21.93 -0.31 32.08
C PHE A 443 -23.26 -1.03 31.92
N LEU A 444 -23.33 -2.09 31.10
CA LEU A 444 -24.53 -2.90 30.97
C LEU A 444 -24.90 -3.59 32.30
N TRP A 445 -23.92 -4.13 33.02
CA TRP A 445 -24.13 -4.75 34.33
C TRP A 445 -24.71 -3.74 35.34
N GLY A 446 -24.24 -2.50 35.31
CA GLY A 446 -24.79 -1.43 36.14
C GLY A 446 -26.24 -1.05 35.83
N ILE A 447 -26.75 -1.37 34.64
CA ILE A 447 -28.11 -1.03 34.19
C ILE A 447 -29.07 -2.22 34.34
N LEU A 448 -28.67 -3.39 33.83
CA LEU A 448 -29.52 -4.59 33.73
C LEU A 448 -29.19 -5.66 34.79
N GLY A 449 -28.15 -5.46 35.62
CA GLY A 449 -27.73 -6.42 36.63
C GLY A 449 -27.32 -7.78 36.04
N PRO A 450 -27.59 -8.90 36.76
CA PRO A 450 -27.25 -10.25 36.29
C PRO A 450 -27.89 -10.66 34.95
N SER A 451 -28.98 -10.01 34.53
CA SER A 451 -29.70 -10.31 33.28
C SER A 451 -28.88 -10.04 32.01
N VAL A 452 -27.77 -9.29 32.13
CA VAL A 452 -26.78 -9.13 31.04
C VAL A 452 -26.13 -10.45 30.65
N LEU A 453 -25.95 -11.38 31.59
CA LEU A 453 -25.30 -12.67 31.34
C LEU A 453 -26.05 -13.50 30.29
N ALA A 454 -27.39 -13.38 30.23
CA ALA A 454 -28.19 -14.04 29.19
C ALA A 454 -27.87 -13.50 27.79
N GLY A 455 -27.74 -12.18 27.64
CA GLY A 455 -27.34 -11.54 26.39
C GLY A 455 -25.89 -11.85 26.01
N LEU A 456 -24.98 -11.84 26.99
CA LEU A 456 -23.58 -12.21 26.80
C LEU A 456 -23.43 -13.68 26.36
N ALA A 457 -24.22 -14.60 26.94
CA ALA A 457 -24.21 -16.01 26.54
C ALA A 457 -24.57 -16.18 25.06
N VAL A 458 -25.59 -15.46 24.58
CA VAL A 458 -25.93 -15.43 23.14
C VAL A 458 -24.75 -14.93 22.32
N MET A 459 -24.14 -13.81 22.71
CA MET A 459 -22.99 -13.26 21.98
C MET A 459 -21.80 -14.22 21.93
N ILE A 460 -21.48 -14.89 23.05
CA ILE A 460 -20.41 -15.88 23.12
C ILE A 460 -20.71 -17.07 22.22
N VAL A 461 -21.96 -17.53 22.13
CA VAL A 461 -22.37 -18.62 21.23
C VAL A 461 -22.28 -18.22 19.75
N LEU A 462 -22.55 -16.96 19.40
CA LEU A 462 -22.47 -16.50 18.01
C LEU A 462 -21.02 -16.46 17.47
N ILE A 463 -20.01 -16.28 18.33
CA ILE A 463 -18.59 -16.26 17.94
C ILE A 463 -18.13 -17.59 17.30
N PRO A 464 -18.23 -18.77 17.96
CA PRO A 464 -17.81 -20.04 17.39
C PRO A 464 -18.66 -20.44 16.19
N VAL A 465 -19.97 -20.13 16.17
CA VAL A 465 -20.83 -20.38 15.00
C VAL A 465 -20.29 -19.63 13.78
N ASN A 466 -19.96 -18.34 13.94
CA ASN A 466 -19.33 -17.56 12.88
C ASN A 466 -17.95 -18.09 12.50
N GLY A 467 -17.14 -18.53 13.47
CA GLY A 467 -15.83 -19.14 13.22
C GLY A 467 -15.91 -20.43 12.39
N LEU A 468 -16.88 -21.30 12.66
CA LEU A 468 -17.12 -22.52 11.89
C LEU A 468 -17.56 -22.22 10.45
N ILE A 469 -18.48 -21.26 10.29
CA ILE A 469 -18.93 -20.81 8.96
C ILE A 469 -17.76 -20.18 8.19
N ALA A 470 -16.99 -19.30 8.82
CA ALA A 470 -15.83 -18.65 8.20
C ALA A 470 -14.77 -19.68 7.76
N ASN A 471 -14.50 -20.71 8.59
CA ASN A 471 -13.59 -21.80 8.21
C ASN A 471 -14.11 -22.58 7.00
N ARG A 472 -15.43 -22.85 6.92
CA ARG A 472 -16.02 -23.51 5.75
C ARG A 472 -16.00 -22.63 4.50
N VAL A 473 -16.29 -21.33 4.62
CA VAL A 473 -16.16 -20.35 3.55
C VAL A 473 -14.71 -20.33 3.04
N LYS A 474 -13.72 -20.31 3.93
CA LYS A 474 -12.29 -20.36 3.56
C LYS A 474 -11.95 -21.63 2.77
N THR A 475 -12.42 -22.80 3.21
CA THR A 475 -12.19 -24.06 2.48
C THR A 475 -12.85 -24.07 1.10
N LEU A 476 -14.06 -23.52 0.98
CA LEU A 476 -14.74 -23.37 -0.31
C LEU A 476 -14.02 -22.35 -1.21
N GLN A 477 -13.51 -21.26 -0.66
CA GLN A 477 -12.73 -20.25 -1.37
C GLN A 477 -11.45 -20.86 -1.95
N ILE A 478 -10.74 -21.72 -1.20
CA ILE A 478 -9.56 -22.44 -1.72
C ILE A 478 -9.96 -23.34 -2.90
N ARG A 479 -11.07 -24.06 -2.79
CA ARG A 479 -11.58 -24.92 -3.89
C ARG A 479 -12.00 -24.10 -5.12
N GLN A 480 -12.63 -22.95 -4.90
CA GLN A 480 -13.01 -22.02 -5.96
C GLN A 480 -11.78 -21.47 -6.68
N MET A 481 -10.73 -21.06 -5.94
CA MET A 481 -9.46 -20.60 -6.53
C MET A 481 -8.84 -21.66 -7.43
N LYS A 482 -8.88 -22.95 -7.06
CA LYS A 482 -8.38 -24.03 -7.92
C LYS A 482 -9.06 -24.08 -9.29
N TYR A 483 -10.40 -23.99 -9.34
CA TYR A 483 -11.13 -23.97 -10.62
C TYR A 483 -10.95 -22.65 -11.38
N LYS A 484 -10.83 -21.53 -10.66
CA LYS A 484 -10.51 -20.21 -11.23
C LYS A 484 -9.16 -20.26 -11.94
N ASP A 485 -8.13 -20.79 -11.29
CA ASP A 485 -6.77 -20.90 -11.84
C ASP A 485 -6.74 -21.81 -13.07
N GLU A 486 -7.44 -22.96 -13.02
CA GLU A 486 -7.61 -23.85 -14.17
C GLU A 486 -8.27 -23.14 -15.35
N ARG A 487 -9.34 -22.36 -15.11
CA ARG A 487 -10.03 -21.57 -16.14
C ARG A 487 -9.13 -20.48 -16.74
N VAL A 488 -8.44 -19.71 -15.90
CA VAL A 488 -7.58 -18.61 -16.33
C VAL A 488 -6.37 -19.14 -17.09
N LYS A 489 -5.80 -20.28 -16.66
CA LYS A 489 -4.73 -20.97 -17.38
C LYS A 489 -5.18 -21.41 -18.76
N LEU A 490 -6.32 -22.09 -18.87
CA LEU A 490 -6.89 -22.50 -20.16
C LEU A 490 -7.15 -21.29 -21.06
N MET A 491 -7.66 -20.19 -20.51
CA MET A 491 -7.87 -18.96 -21.26
C MET A 491 -6.55 -18.37 -21.78
N ASN A 492 -5.47 -18.41 -20.99
CA ASN A 492 -4.15 -17.95 -21.43
C ASN A 492 -3.60 -18.82 -22.58
N GLU A 493 -3.79 -20.13 -22.52
CA GLU A 493 -3.42 -21.05 -23.61
C GLU A 493 -4.21 -20.74 -24.90
N ILE A 494 -5.53 -20.50 -24.78
CA ILE A 494 -6.39 -20.08 -25.90
C ILE A 494 -5.91 -18.76 -26.50
N LEU A 495 -5.57 -17.76 -25.69
CA LEU A 495 -5.12 -16.45 -26.18
C LEU A 495 -3.76 -16.52 -26.88
N ASN A 496 -2.81 -17.29 -26.35
CA ASN A 496 -1.51 -17.48 -26.98
C ASN A 496 -1.62 -18.27 -28.29
N GLY A 497 -2.56 -19.21 -28.38
CA GLY A 497 -2.84 -20.01 -29.57
C GLY A 497 -3.95 -19.48 -30.49
N ILE A 498 -4.47 -18.27 -30.28
CA ILE A 498 -5.75 -17.84 -30.89
C ILE A 498 -5.75 -17.89 -32.42
N LYS A 499 -4.62 -17.59 -33.07
CA LYS A 499 -4.49 -17.63 -34.54
C LYS A 499 -4.67 -19.06 -35.07
N VAL A 500 -4.05 -20.03 -34.40
CA VAL A 500 -4.15 -21.46 -34.75
C VAL A 500 -5.57 -21.96 -34.51
N LEU A 501 -6.16 -21.66 -33.35
CA LEU A 501 -7.52 -22.07 -33.02
C LEU A 501 -8.55 -21.59 -34.05
N LYS A 502 -8.40 -20.35 -34.53
CA LYS A 502 -9.26 -19.76 -35.56
C LYS A 502 -9.08 -20.39 -36.94
N MET A 503 -7.84 -20.72 -37.32
CA MET A 503 -7.57 -21.39 -38.60
C MET A 503 -8.23 -22.77 -38.69
N TYR A 504 -8.29 -23.50 -37.57
CA TYR A 504 -8.92 -24.82 -37.49
C TYR A 504 -10.40 -24.81 -37.08
N ALA A 505 -11.00 -23.63 -36.89
CA ALA A 505 -12.38 -23.47 -36.41
C ALA A 505 -12.66 -24.19 -35.07
N TRP A 506 -11.67 -24.24 -34.16
CA TRP A 506 -11.77 -24.94 -32.87
C TRP A 506 -12.37 -24.09 -31.75
N GLU A 507 -12.74 -22.83 -32.00
CA GLU A 507 -13.24 -21.91 -30.98
C GLU A 507 -14.46 -22.46 -30.21
N PRO A 508 -15.48 -23.07 -30.84
CA PRO A 508 -16.64 -23.60 -30.10
C PRO A 508 -16.28 -24.75 -29.15
N SER A 509 -15.33 -25.60 -29.54
CA SER A 509 -14.88 -26.74 -28.70
C SER A 509 -14.15 -26.24 -27.44
N PHE A 510 -13.28 -25.24 -27.60
CA PHE A 510 -12.59 -24.61 -26.46
C PHE A 510 -13.54 -23.75 -25.61
N GLU A 511 -14.56 -23.11 -26.22
CA GLU A 511 -15.62 -22.40 -25.49
C GLU A 511 -16.33 -23.33 -24.49
N ASP A 512 -16.74 -24.51 -24.95
CA ASP A 512 -17.41 -25.52 -24.12
C ASP A 512 -16.54 -26.03 -22.98
N GLN A 513 -15.23 -26.19 -23.20
CA GLN A 513 -14.29 -26.59 -22.15
C GLN A 513 -14.21 -25.53 -21.04
N VAL A 514 -14.11 -24.25 -21.41
CA VAL A 514 -14.10 -23.13 -20.47
C VAL A 514 -15.42 -23.05 -19.69
N ILE A 515 -16.57 -23.22 -20.36
CA ILE A 515 -17.89 -23.22 -19.71
C ILE A 515 -18.04 -24.40 -18.74
N LYS A 516 -17.52 -25.59 -19.06
CA LYS A 516 -17.53 -26.76 -18.16
C LYS A 516 -16.78 -26.45 -16.86
N ILE A 517 -15.60 -25.83 -16.93
CA ILE A 517 -14.84 -25.42 -15.74
C ILE A 517 -15.61 -24.33 -14.97
N ARG A 518 -16.17 -23.33 -15.68
CA ARG A 518 -16.96 -22.25 -15.06
C ARG A 518 -18.19 -22.77 -14.31
N ASN A 519 -18.85 -23.82 -14.79
CA ASN A 519 -19.99 -24.42 -14.08
C ASN A 519 -19.56 -25.09 -12.76
N LYS A 520 -18.40 -25.75 -12.73
CA LYS A 520 -17.81 -26.29 -11.48
C LYS A 520 -17.47 -25.17 -10.50
N GLU A 521 -16.87 -24.10 -10.98
CA GLU A 521 -16.57 -22.90 -10.20
C GLU A 521 -17.85 -22.27 -9.62
N MET A 522 -18.88 -22.09 -10.45
CA MET A 522 -20.17 -21.50 -10.06
C MET A 522 -20.91 -22.33 -9.00
N TYR A 523 -20.76 -23.66 -9.03
CA TYR A 523 -21.31 -24.53 -7.98
C TYR A 523 -20.71 -24.25 -6.61
N VAL A 524 -19.39 -24.04 -6.53
CA VAL A 524 -18.69 -23.70 -5.29
C VAL A 524 -19.05 -22.28 -4.83
N LEU A 525 -19.17 -21.33 -5.77
CA LEU A 525 -19.65 -19.96 -5.47
C LEU A 525 -21.07 -19.97 -4.92
N LYS A 526 -21.96 -20.83 -5.44
CA LYS A 526 -23.31 -21.00 -4.91
C LYS A 526 -23.33 -21.52 -3.46
N GLN A 527 -22.49 -22.50 -3.14
CA GLN A 527 -22.32 -22.96 -1.74
C GLN A 527 -21.82 -21.82 -0.84
N THR A 528 -20.89 -21.01 -1.34
CA THR A 528 -20.35 -19.84 -0.63
C THR A 528 -21.42 -18.77 -0.41
N ALA A 529 -22.29 -18.52 -1.40
CA ALA A 529 -23.41 -17.60 -1.28
C ALA A 529 -24.41 -18.01 -0.19
N TYR A 530 -24.70 -19.32 -0.04
CA TYR A 530 -25.54 -19.81 1.06
C TYR A 530 -24.90 -19.52 2.42
N LEU A 531 -23.60 -19.80 2.57
CA LEU A 531 -22.87 -19.51 3.81
C LEU A 531 -22.77 -18.02 4.12
N ASN A 532 -22.50 -17.18 3.12
CA ASN A 532 -22.46 -15.72 3.29
C ASN A 532 -23.83 -15.15 3.67
N SER A 533 -24.91 -15.74 3.16
CA SER A 533 -26.28 -15.40 3.57
C SER A 533 -26.58 -15.86 5.01
N ALA A 534 -26.03 -17.00 5.45
CA ALA A 534 -26.12 -17.42 6.85
C ALA A 534 -25.34 -16.47 7.78
N THR A 535 -24.14 -16.04 7.40
CA THR A 535 -23.38 -15.01 8.13
C THR A 535 -24.13 -13.68 8.17
N ALA A 536 -24.80 -13.30 7.06
CA ALA A 536 -25.65 -12.13 6.98
C ALA A 536 -26.76 -12.12 8.03
N PHE A 537 -27.43 -13.27 8.12
CA PHE A 537 -28.50 -13.54 9.05
C PHE A 537 -28.02 -13.40 10.49
N ILE A 538 -26.91 -14.07 10.85
CA ILE A 538 -26.33 -14.01 12.20
C ILE A 538 -26.04 -12.55 12.60
N TRP A 539 -25.41 -11.77 11.72
CA TRP A 539 -25.08 -10.37 12.01
C TRP A 539 -26.29 -9.47 12.18
N SER A 540 -27.37 -9.76 11.47
CA SER A 540 -28.56 -8.92 11.50
C SER A 540 -29.50 -9.31 12.65
N CYS A 541 -29.47 -10.56 13.09
CA CYS A 541 -30.26 -11.05 14.21
C CYS A 541 -29.58 -10.83 15.57
N ALA A 542 -28.25 -10.75 15.62
CA ALA A 542 -27.50 -10.66 16.87
C ALA A 542 -27.98 -9.55 17.83
N PRO A 543 -28.18 -8.28 17.40
CA PRO A 543 -28.63 -7.22 18.31
C PRO A 543 -30.04 -7.49 18.86
N PHE A 544 -30.94 -7.99 18.00
CA PHE A 544 -32.29 -8.34 18.39
C PHE A 544 -32.29 -9.51 19.40
N LEU A 545 -31.61 -10.61 19.08
CA LEU A 545 -31.52 -11.79 19.95
C LEU A 545 -30.94 -11.45 21.31
N VAL A 546 -29.89 -10.63 21.35
CA VAL A 546 -29.28 -10.20 22.60
C VAL A 546 -30.22 -9.33 23.41
N SER A 547 -30.87 -8.35 22.77
CA SER A 547 -31.86 -7.50 23.45
C SER A 547 -33.06 -8.30 23.98
N LEU A 548 -33.58 -9.25 23.19
CA LEU A 548 -34.70 -10.11 23.57
C LEU A 548 -34.34 -10.98 24.77
N MET A 549 -33.17 -11.61 24.76
CA MET A 549 -32.73 -12.47 25.86
C MET A 549 -32.41 -11.68 27.13
N SER A 550 -31.77 -10.51 27.00
CA SER A 550 -31.47 -9.66 28.16
C SER A 550 -32.71 -9.00 28.76
N PHE A 551 -33.58 -8.38 27.94
CA PHE A 551 -34.82 -7.76 28.43
C PHE A 551 -35.82 -8.82 28.90
N GLY A 552 -35.92 -9.96 28.21
CA GLY A 552 -36.73 -11.08 28.65
C GLY A 552 -36.27 -11.62 30.01
N CYS A 553 -34.96 -11.84 30.20
CA CYS A 553 -34.43 -12.26 31.50
C CYS A 553 -34.63 -11.20 32.59
N PHE A 554 -34.44 -9.92 32.27
CA PHE A 554 -34.64 -8.80 33.20
C PHE A 554 -36.06 -8.77 33.77
N VAL A 555 -37.06 -8.97 32.90
CA VAL A 555 -38.47 -8.85 33.25
C VAL A 555 -39.10 -10.16 33.74
N LEU A 556 -38.48 -11.31 33.47
CA LEU A 556 -38.93 -12.63 33.96
C LEU A 556 -38.33 -13.03 35.31
N VAL A 557 -37.13 -12.55 35.66
CA VAL A 557 -36.42 -12.95 36.89
C VAL A 557 -36.89 -12.14 38.11
N ASN A 558 -37.27 -10.87 37.93
CA ASN A 558 -37.69 -10.01 39.02
C ASN A 558 -39.07 -9.40 38.77
N ASP A 559 -40.08 -9.86 39.52
CA ASP A 559 -41.48 -9.40 39.40
C ASP A 559 -41.70 -7.95 39.90
N THR A 560 -40.65 -7.26 40.40
CA THR A 560 -40.69 -5.88 40.90
C THR A 560 -40.02 -4.84 40.01
N GLN A 561 -39.22 -5.26 39.02
CA GLN A 561 -38.48 -4.35 38.14
C GLN A 561 -39.18 -4.20 36.78
N VAL A 562 -39.41 -2.95 36.37
CA VAL A 562 -40.01 -2.62 35.07
C VAL A 562 -38.92 -2.17 34.11
N LEU A 563 -39.09 -2.53 32.83
CA LEU A 563 -38.25 -2.04 31.76
C LEU A 563 -38.58 -0.58 31.44
N ASP A 564 -37.84 0.33 32.07
CA ASP A 564 -37.98 1.77 31.87
C ASP A 564 -37.24 2.27 30.59
N SER A 565 -37.66 3.42 30.06
CA SER A 565 -37.15 4.02 28.81
C SER A 565 -35.65 4.30 28.89
N LYS A 566 -35.20 4.85 30.01
CA LYS A 566 -33.78 5.03 30.33
C LYS A 566 -32.98 3.74 30.27
N THR A 567 -33.53 2.64 30.78
CA THR A 567 -32.85 1.34 30.82
C THR A 567 -32.82 0.68 29.43
N ALA A 568 -33.94 0.70 28.71
CA ALA A 568 -34.07 0.06 27.40
C ALA A 568 -33.17 0.70 26.33
N PHE A 569 -33.23 2.03 26.15
CA PHE A 569 -32.51 2.71 25.07
C PHE A 569 -31.01 2.84 25.30
N VAL A 570 -30.58 3.02 26.56
CA VAL A 570 -29.16 3.05 26.91
C VAL A 570 -28.54 1.65 26.74
N ALA A 571 -29.23 0.59 27.19
CA ALA A 571 -28.77 -0.78 26.96
C ALA A 571 -28.71 -1.13 25.46
N LEU A 572 -29.72 -0.74 24.67
CA LEU A 572 -29.72 -0.94 23.22
C LEU A 572 -28.55 -0.22 22.53
N SER A 573 -28.21 0.99 22.99
CA SER A 573 -27.05 1.74 22.50
C SER A 573 -25.73 1.03 22.83
N LEU A 574 -25.56 0.54 24.07
CA LEU A 574 -24.38 -0.23 24.49
C LEU A 574 -24.24 -1.57 23.73
N PHE A 575 -25.35 -2.27 23.46
CA PHE A 575 -25.34 -3.48 22.63
C PHE A 575 -24.92 -3.19 21.19
N ASN A 576 -25.34 -2.05 20.61
CA ASN A 576 -24.92 -1.63 19.27
C ASN A 576 -23.42 -1.30 19.21
N ILE A 577 -22.87 -0.68 20.27
CA ILE A 577 -21.44 -0.42 20.41
C ILE A 577 -20.66 -1.75 20.43
N LEU A 578 -21.13 -2.75 21.18
CA LEU A 578 -20.48 -4.04 21.35
C LEU A 578 -20.39 -4.88 20.05
N ARG A 579 -21.30 -4.63 19.09
CA ARG A 579 -21.35 -5.35 17.81
C ARG A 579 -20.10 -5.19 16.98
N PHE A 580 -19.59 -3.97 16.85
CA PHE A 580 -18.44 -3.66 15.99
C PHE A 580 -17.16 -4.42 16.42
N PRO A 581 -16.67 -4.31 17.67
CA PRO A 581 -15.46 -5.01 18.11
C PRO A 581 -15.60 -6.54 17.99
N LEU A 582 -16.76 -7.11 18.31
CA LEU A 582 -17.03 -8.54 18.14
C LEU A 582 -16.95 -9.00 16.67
N SER A 583 -17.37 -8.14 15.74
CA SER A 583 -17.30 -8.42 14.29
C SER A 583 -15.91 -8.26 13.70
N MET A 584 -15.17 -7.27 14.19
CA MET A 584 -13.91 -6.86 13.58
C MET A 584 -12.73 -7.65 14.14
N LEU A 585 -12.78 -8.07 15.41
CA LEU A 585 -11.68 -8.76 16.08
C LEU A 585 -11.25 -10.05 15.34
N PRO A 586 -12.15 -10.95 14.89
CA PRO A 586 -11.74 -12.13 14.12
C PRO A 586 -11.04 -11.79 12.79
N ASN A 587 -11.49 -10.72 12.11
CA ASN A 587 -10.89 -10.26 10.86
C ASN A 587 -9.47 -9.74 11.10
N VAL A 588 -9.26 -8.97 12.16
CA VAL A 588 -7.93 -8.45 12.52
C VAL A 588 -6.97 -9.59 12.91
N ILE A 589 -7.44 -10.58 13.67
CA ILE A 589 -6.64 -11.77 14.00
C ILE A 589 -6.20 -12.50 12.72
N SER A 590 -7.12 -12.70 11.78
CA SER A 590 -6.79 -13.30 10.46
C SER A 590 -5.74 -12.48 9.71
N ASN A 591 -5.88 -11.15 9.67
CA ASN A 591 -4.92 -10.26 8.99
C ASN A 591 -3.54 -10.28 9.65
N VAL A 592 -3.48 -10.37 10.99
CA VAL A 592 -2.21 -10.55 11.71
C VAL A 592 -1.54 -11.86 11.33
N VAL A 593 -2.27 -12.97 11.34
CA VAL A 593 -1.72 -14.29 10.97
C VAL A 593 -1.19 -14.28 9.54
N GLN A 594 -1.93 -13.69 8.60
CA GLN A 594 -1.49 -13.56 7.21
C GLN A 594 -0.24 -12.68 7.07
N THR A 595 -0.18 -11.56 7.79
CA THR A 595 0.99 -10.68 7.79
C THR A 595 2.20 -11.36 8.43
N ALA A 596 2.00 -12.18 9.47
CA ALA A 596 3.06 -12.98 10.09
C ALA A 596 3.69 -13.99 9.12
N VAL A 597 2.87 -14.62 8.26
CA VAL A 597 3.37 -15.47 7.17
C VAL A 597 4.17 -14.65 6.14
N GLY A 598 3.68 -13.45 5.78
CA GLY A 598 4.41 -12.52 4.93
C GLY A 598 5.76 -12.10 5.52
N ILE A 599 5.82 -11.80 6.82
CA ILE A 599 7.07 -11.51 7.55
C ILE A 599 8.05 -12.69 7.46
N LYS A 600 7.58 -13.93 7.58
CA LYS A 600 8.44 -15.11 7.44
C LYS A 600 9.08 -15.19 6.05
N ARG A 601 8.30 -14.92 4.99
CA ARG A 601 8.80 -14.90 3.60
C ARG A 601 9.76 -13.75 3.36
N LEU A 602 9.42 -12.55 3.82
CA LEU A 602 10.31 -11.39 3.75
C LEU A 602 11.63 -11.63 4.49
N ASN A 603 11.59 -12.20 5.70
CA ASN A 603 12.81 -12.55 6.44
C ASN A 603 13.65 -13.59 5.69
N LYS A 604 13.03 -14.61 5.07
CA LYS A 604 13.75 -15.58 4.23
C LYS A 604 14.47 -14.88 3.08
N PHE A 605 13.76 -14.02 2.34
CA PHE A 605 14.32 -13.29 1.18
C PHE A 605 15.41 -12.28 1.59
N MET A 606 15.18 -11.49 2.64
CA MET A 606 16.12 -10.45 3.09
C MET A 606 17.41 -11.04 3.66
N ASN A 607 17.37 -12.25 4.24
CA ASN A 607 18.55 -12.98 4.72
C ASN A 607 19.16 -13.92 3.67
N ALA A 608 18.63 -13.96 2.44
CA ALA A 608 19.23 -14.73 1.36
C ALA A 608 20.63 -14.21 1.04
N GLU A 609 21.46 -15.06 0.46
CA GLU A 609 22.86 -14.73 0.18
C GLU A 609 22.96 -13.66 -0.91
N GLU A 610 23.91 -12.74 -0.72
CA GLU A 610 24.23 -11.69 -1.68
C GLU A 610 25.49 -12.10 -2.45
N LEU A 611 25.66 -11.53 -3.65
CA LEU A 611 26.92 -11.60 -4.38
C LEU A 611 28.00 -10.85 -3.60
N ASP A 612 29.20 -11.42 -3.59
CA ASP A 612 30.35 -10.78 -2.98
C ASP A 612 30.95 -9.74 -3.94
N GLU A 613 30.84 -8.46 -3.58
CA GLU A 613 31.39 -7.34 -4.36
C GLU A 613 32.93 -7.40 -4.42
N GLU A 614 33.59 -8.07 -3.48
CA GLU A 614 35.06 -8.21 -3.44
C GLU A 614 35.57 -9.43 -4.22
N SER A 615 34.68 -10.21 -4.83
CA SER A 615 35.04 -11.42 -5.57
C SER A 615 35.86 -11.12 -6.84
N VAL A 616 35.70 -9.94 -7.43
CA VAL A 616 36.42 -9.48 -8.63
C VAL A 616 37.22 -8.23 -8.31
N GLU A 617 38.52 -8.28 -8.58
CA GLU A 617 39.40 -7.12 -8.44
C GLU A 617 39.22 -6.17 -9.64
N HIS A 618 39.43 -4.88 -9.40
CA HIS A 618 39.37 -3.83 -10.43
C HIS A 618 40.64 -2.96 -10.42
N ASP A 619 41.82 -3.59 -10.34
CA ASP A 619 43.11 -2.89 -10.35
C ASP A 619 43.52 -2.50 -11.77
N PRO A 620 43.62 -1.19 -12.09
CA PRO A 620 44.04 -0.71 -13.41
C PRO A 620 45.53 -0.87 -13.69
N LYS A 621 46.34 -1.35 -12.73
CA LYS A 621 47.79 -1.57 -12.91
C LYS A 621 48.12 -2.86 -13.65
N ASP A 622 47.17 -3.78 -13.77
CA ASP A 622 47.36 -5.02 -14.51
C ASP A 622 47.55 -4.70 -16.01
N PRO A 623 48.54 -5.30 -16.70
CA PRO A 623 48.74 -5.08 -18.13
C PRO A 623 47.54 -5.48 -19.00
N ASN A 624 46.73 -6.45 -18.55
CA ASN A 624 45.61 -6.97 -19.32
C ASN A 624 44.26 -6.52 -18.72
N PRO A 625 43.30 -6.03 -19.53
CA PRO A 625 41.98 -5.62 -19.05
C PRO A 625 41.18 -6.75 -18.39
N LEU A 626 41.44 -8.01 -18.75
CA LEU A 626 40.81 -9.18 -18.15
C LEU A 626 41.89 -10.22 -17.84
N SER A 627 42.02 -10.61 -16.57
CA SER A 627 42.93 -11.65 -16.12
C SER A 627 42.26 -12.58 -15.12
N MET A 628 42.49 -13.88 -15.29
CA MET A 628 42.06 -14.97 -14.41
C MET A 628 43.25 -15.89 -14.17
N GLU A 629 43.55 -16.16 -12.90
CA GLU A 629 44.67 -17.00 -12.46
C GLU A 629 44.18 -18.08 -11.49
N ASN A 630 44.27 -19.34 -11.92
CA ASN A 630 43.86 -20.54 -11.19
C ASN A 630 42.45 -20.43 -10.57
N CYS A 631 41.50 -19.86 -11.31
CA CYS A 631 40.16 -19.59 -10.78
C CYS A 631 39.25 -20.82 -10.83
N ASN A 632 38.51 -21.04 -9.75
CA ASN A 632 37.43 -22.03 -9.68
C ASN A 632 36.10 -21.33 -9.38
N PHE A 633 35.06 -21.62 -10.16
CA PHE A 633 33.74 -20.98 -9.99
C PHE A 633 32.60 -21.99 -9.88
N SER A 634 31.61 -21.63 -9.06
CA SER A 634 30.34 -22.34 -8.91
C SER A 634 29.15 -21.37 -8.95
N TRP A 635 27.96 -21.87 -9.29
CA TRP A 635 26.72 -21.07 -9.22
C TRP A 635 26.15 -20.98 -7.80
N GLY A 636 26.64 -21.78 -6.85
CA GLY A 636 26.25 -21.81 -5.43
C GLY A 636 27.12 -22.79 -4.65
N ASP A 637 26.63 -23.27 -3.50
CA ASP A 637 27.29 -24.28 -2.64
C ASP A 637 27.26 -25.70 -3.23
N THR A 638 27.56 -25.83 -4.52
CA THR A 638 27.75 -27.14 -5.13
C THR A 638 29.15 -27.67 -4.82
N PRO A 639 29.30 -28.95 -4.43
CA PRO A 639 30.60 -29.50 -4.06
C PRO A 639 31.60 -29.54 -5.23
N GLU A 640 31.10 -29.55 -6.48
CA GLU A 640 31.96 -29.47 -7.66
C GLU A 640 31.85 -28.09 -8.35
N PRO A 641 32.99 -27.43 -8.63
CA PRO A 641 33.02 -26.22 -9.44
C PRO A 641 32.71 -26.55 -10.92
N ILE A 642 31.96 -25.66 -11.57
CA ILE A 642 31.60 -25.80 -12.99
C ILE A 642 32.73 -25.32 -13.88
N LEU A 643 33.41 -24.26 -13.47
CA LEU A 643 34.62 -23.79 -14.11
C LEU A 643 35.81 -24.15 -13.22
N LYS A 644 36.75 -24.92 -13.77
CA LYS A 644 37.87 -25.49 -13.02
C LYS A 644 39.18 -24.94 -13.56
N ASN A 645 40.06 -24.52 -12.65
CA ASN A 645 41.42 -24.07 -12.93
C ASN A 645 41.55 -23.12 -14.14
N ILE A 646 40.66 -22.14 -14.24
CA ILE A 646 40.63 -21.21 -15.36
C ILE A 646 41.84 -20.28 -15.28
N ASN A 647 42.65 -20.32 -16.33
CA ASN A 647 43.77 -19.42 -16.56
C ASN A 647 43.57 -18.73 -17.90
N LEU A 648 43.27 -17.43 -17.88
CA LEU A 648 42.94 -16.66 -19.08
C LEU A 648 43.45 -15.22 -18.93
N GLN A 649 44.13 -14.73 -19.96
CA GLN A 649 44.55 -13.34 -20.06
C GLN A 649 44.12 -12.79 -21.41
N VAL A 650 43.36 -11.69 -21.41
CA VAL A 650 42.89 -11.04 -22.64
C VAL A 650 43.59 -9.70 -22.80
N PRO A 651 44.46 -9.53 -23.82
CA PRO A 651 45.12 -8.26 -24.06
C PRO A 651 44.15 -7.18 -24.55
N LYS A 652 44.50 -5.92 -24.33
CA LYS A 652 43.68 -4.78 -24.74
C LYS A 652 43.49 -4.72 -26.26
N GLY A 653 42.26 -4.41 -26.70
CA GLY A 653 41.92 -4.22 -28.12
C GLY A 653 41.76 -5.50 -28.94
N HIS A 654 42.06 -6.67 -28.36
CA HIS A 654 41.97 -7.94 -29.06
C HIS A 654 40.53 -8.44 -29.17
N LEU A 655 40.25 -9.15 -30.27
CA LEU A 655 39.05 -9.97 -30.48
C LEU A 655 39.35 -11.42 -30.13
N VAL A 656 38.82 -11.87 -28.99
CA VAL A 656 38.98 -13.23 -28.47
C VAL A 656 37.71 -14.04 -28.71
N ALA A 657 37.80 -15.14 -29.44
CA ALA A 657 36.72 -16.10 -29.60
C ALA A 657 36.77 -17.19 -28.53
N VAL A 658 35.62 -17.50 -27.92
CA VAL A 658 35.47 -18.63 -26.98
C VAL A 658 34.58 -19.70 -27.60
N VAL A 659 35.15 -20.88 -27.83
CA VAL A 659 34.49 -22.00 -28.51
C VAL A 659 34.49 -23.27 -27.66
N GLY A 660 33.58 -24.20 -27.96
CA GLY A 660 33.47 -25.47 -27.25
C GLY A 660 32.09 -26.08 -27.39
N ALA A 661 31.97 -27.35 -27.00
CA ALA A 661 30.72 -28.11 -27.05
C ALA A 661 29.56 -27.42 -26.30
N VAL A 662 28.32 -27.76 -26.65
CA VAL A 662 27.14 -27.29 -25.91
C VAL A 662 27.26 -27.75 -24.45
N GLY A 663 27.06 -26.83 -23.50
CA GLY A 663 27.19 -27.13 -22.07
C GLY A 663 28.61 -27.10 -21.50
N SER A 664 29.64 -26.76 -22.28
CA SER A 664 31.04 -26.73 -21.79
C SER A 664 31.38 -25.60 -20.80
N GLY A 665 30.44 -24.69 -20.51
CA GLY A 665 30.63 -23.58 -19.56
C GLY A 665 30.92 -22.20 -20.18
N LYS A 666 30.73 -22.01 -21.50
CA LYS A 666 31.07 -20.77 -22.20
C LYS A 666 30.37 -19.52 -21.64
N SER A 667 29.04 -19.56 -21.50
CA SER A 667 28.30 -18.44 -20.92
C SER A 667 28.63 -18.25 -19.43
N SER A 668 28.92 -19.35 -18.70
CA SER A 668 29.41 -19.28 -17.32
C SER A 668 30.73 -18.51 -17.22
N LEU A 669 31.64 -18.64 -18.20
CA LEU A 669 32.90 -17.90 -18.22
C LEU A 669 32.66 -16.38 -18.29
N LEU A 670 31.71 -15.93 -19.12
CA LEU A 670 31.32 -14.52 -19.19
C LEU A 670 30.68 -14.05 -17.88
N SER A 671 29.79 -14.85 -17.28
CA SER A 671 29.20 -14.53 -15.98
C SER A 671 30.24 -14.47 -14.85
N ALA A 672 31.28 -15.30 -14.89
CA ALA A 672 32.40 -15.22 -13.96
C ALA A 672 33.20 -13.91 -14.13
N LEU A 673 33.46 -13.48 -15.37
CA LEU A 673 34.09 -12.18 -15.67
C LEU A 673 33.27 -10.99 -15.18
N LEU A 674 31.94 -11.11 -15.20
CA LEU A 674 31.00 -10.08 -14.71
C LEU A 674 30.83 -10.09 -13.17
N GLY A 675 31.41 -11.07 -12.45
CA GLY A 675 31.23 -11.22 -11.00
C GLY A 675 29.87 -11.80 -10.59
N GLU A 676 29.18 -12.50 -11.49
CA GLU A 676 27.86 -13.10 -11.21
C GLU A 676 27.93 -14.54 -10.65
N MET A 677 29.14 -15.12 -10.57
CA MET A 677 29.40 -16.47 -10.05
C MET A 677 30.21 -16.43 -8.75
N TYR A 678 30.05 -17.44 -7.90
CA TYR A 678 30.86 -17.58 -6.70
C TYR A 678 32.26 -18.06 -7.06
N LYS A 679 33.27 -17.27 -6.67
CA LYS A 679 34.68 -17.63 -6.77
C LYS A 679 35.09 -18.44 -5.54
N THR A 680 35.43 -19.71 -5.72
CA THR A 680 35.91 -20.57 -4.62
C THR A 680 37.39 -20.36 -4.34
N SER A 681 38.19 -20.12 -5.38
CA SER A 681 39.64 -19.89 -5.29
C SER A 681 40.17 -19.21 -6.55
N GLY A 682 41.40 -18.71 -6.48
CA GLY A 682 42.09 -18.01 -7.56
C GLY A 682 41.88 -16.49 -7.53
N ARG A 683 42.51 -15.81 -8.49
CA ARG A 683 42.50 -14.35 -8.63
C ARG A 683 41.90 -13.95 -9.96
N ILE A 684 40.93 -13.04 -9.93
CA ILE A 684 40.29 -12.47 -11.12
C ILE A 684 40.34 -10.95 -11.02
N ASN A 685 40.79 -10.30 -12.10
CA ASN A 685 40.87 -8.86 -12.20
C ASN A 685 40.25 -8.40 -13.54
N THR A 686 39.38 -7.40 -13.47
CA THR A 686 38.77 -6.78 -14.66
C THR A 686 38.78 -5.26 -14.50
N PHE A 687 39.19 -4.49 -15.52
CA PHE A 687 39.14 -3.02 -15.43
C PHE A 687 38.59 -2.36 -16.70
N GLY A 688 37.97 -1.19 -16.53
CA GLY A 688 37.28 -0.44 -17.59
C GLY A 688 35.76 -0.58 -17.53
N SER A 689 35.07 0.05 -18.48
CA SER A 689 33.62 -0.08 -18.65
C SER A 689 33.24 -1.34 -19.45
N PHE A 690 32.11 -1.97 -19.14
CA PHE A 690 31.67 -3.22 -19.77
C PHE A 690 30.35 -3.06 -20.51
N ALA A 691 30.23 -3.72 -21.67
CA ALA A 691 28.98 -3.92 -22.38
C ALA A 691 28.73 -5.41 -22.57
N TYR A 692 27.57 -5.91 -22.15
CA TYR A 692 27.19 -7.31 -22.25
C TYR A 692 25.98 -7.49 -23.18
N VAL A 693 26.10 -8.43 -24.11
CA VAL A 693 25.01 -8.88 -24.99
C VAL A 693 24.70 -10.34 -24.62
N PRO A 694 23.55 -10.60 -23.97
CA PRO A 694 23.18 -11.95 -23.55
C PRO A 694 22.69 -12.81 -24.73
N GLN A 695 22.82 -14.13 -24.58
CA GLN A 695 22.29 -15.12 -25.53
C GLN A 695 20.78 -14.99 -25.73
N GLN A 696 20.04 -14.64 -24.67
CA GLN A 696 18.63 -14.28 -24.75
C GLN A 696 18.48 -12.75 -24.63
N ALA A 697 18.30 -12.09 -25.77
CA ALA A 697 18.13 -10.63 -25.83
C ALA A 697 16.98 -10.13 -24.94
N TRP A 698 17.28 -9.15 -24.08
CA TRP A 698 16.32 -8.51 -23.19
C TRP A 698 15.96 -7.11 -23.68
N ILE A 699 14.65 -6.84 -23.83
CA ILE A 699 14.11 -5.59 -24.37
C ILE A 699 13.15 -4.97 -23.34
N GLN A 700 13.34 -3.69 -23.05
CA GLN A 700 12.46 -2.91 -22.17
C GLN A 700 11.15 -2.58 -22.88
N ASN A 701 10.07 -2.48 -22.10
CA ASN A 701 8.77 -2.00 -22.57
C ASN A 701 8.79 -0.48 -22.76
N ALA A 702 9.45 -0.03 -23.83
CA ALA A 702 9.68 1.36 -24.20
C ALA A 702 9.80 1.46 -25.73
N THR A 703 10.10 2.65 -26.26
CA THR A 703 10.37 2.80 -27.71
C THR A 703 11.66 2.05 -28.10
N LEU A 704 11.82 1.73 -29.40
CA LEU A 704 13.07 1.16 -29.90
C LEU A 704 14.26 2.12 -29.66
N GLN A 705 14.03 3.41 -29.84
CA GLN A 705 15.02 4.44 -29.54
C GLN A 705 15.47 4.39 -28.08
N ASP A 706 14.55 4.41 -27.13
CA ASP A 706 14.88 4.36 -25.69
C ASP A 706 15.59 3.05 -25.32
N ASN A 707 15.21 1.95 -25.96
CA ASN A 707 15.88 0.66 -25.78
C ASN A 707 17.36 0.69 -26.21
N ILE A 708 17.70 1.40 -27.28
CA ILE A 708 19.09 1.51 -27.78
C ILE A 708 19.87 2.56 -26.98
N LEU A 709 19.25 3.69 -26.64
CA LEU A 709 19.86 4.75 -25.84
C LEU A 709 20.16 4.31 -24.41
N PHE A 710 19.24 3.53 -23.81
CA PHE A 710 19.38 2.92 -22.49
C PHE A 710 19.76 3.91 -21.37
N GLY A 711 19.15 5.10 -21.38
CA GLY A 711 19.41 6.17 -20.41
C GLY A 711 20.51 7.16 -20.83
N ASN A 712 21.24 6.90 -21.92
CA ASN A 712 22.18 7.87 -22.49
C ASN A 712 21.46 8.94 -23.32
N SER A 713 22.09 10.10 -23.48
CA SER A 713 21.60 11.17 -24.36
C SER A 713 21.62 10.75 -25.84
N LEU A 714 20.64 11.23 -26.62
CA LEU A 714 20.58 10.99 -28.07
C LEU A 714 21.60 11.85 -28.82
N ASP A 715 22.64 11.21 -29.35
CA ASP A 715 23.51 11.76 -30.40
C ASP A 715 23.05 11.20 -31.75
N LYS A 716 22.41 12.04 -32.55
CA LYS A 716 21.86 11.65 -33.86
C LYS A 716 22.91 11.08 -34.81
N GLY A 717 24.14 11.59 -34.77
CA GLY A 717 25.21 11.12 -35.67
C GLY A 717 25.62 9.70 -35.32
N LYS A 718 25.97 9.48 -34.04
CA LYS A 718 26.33 8.17 -33.51
C LYS A 718 25.19 7.16 -33.65
N TYR A 719 23.97 7.57 -33.31
CA TYR A 719 22.77 6.72 -33.34
C TYR A 719 22.49 6.18 -34.75
N ASN A 720 22.45 7.07 -35.76
CA ASN A 720 22.24 6.66 -37.15
C ASN A 720 23.36 5.76 -37.68
N ASN A 721 24.61 6.02 -37.27
CA ASN A 721 25.74 5.17 -37.63
C ASN A 721 25.56 3.75 -37.05
N VAL A 722 25.26 3.63 -35.75
CA VAL A 722 25.04 2.33 -35.09
C VAL A 722 23.88 1.56 -35.73
N ILE A 723 22.76 2.21 -36.05
CA ILE A 723 21.61 1.58 -36.72
C ILE A 723 22.01 0.98 -38.07
N ASN A 724 22.78 1.75 -38.85
CA ASN A 724 23.23 1.30 -40.16
C ASN A 724 24.19 0.11 -40.04
N MET A 725 25.17 0.18 -39.13
CA MET A 725 26.17 -0.88 -38.93
C MET A 725 25.57 -2.16 -38.33
N CYS A 726 24.53 -2.05 -37.51
CA CYS A 726 23.77 -3.20 -37.00
C CYS A 726 22.66 -3.69 -37.96
N ALA A 727 22.58 -3.14 -39.18
CA ALA A 727 21.60 -3.48 -40.20
C ALA A 727 20.12 -3.37 -39.73
N LEU A 728 19.80 -2.43 -38.83
CA LEU A 728 18.45 -2.26 -38.26
C LEU A 728 17.55 -1.34 -39.09
N LYS A 729 18.11 -0.62 -40.06
CA LYS A 729 17.36 0.34 -40.89
C LYS A 729 16.18 -0.29 -41.64
N PRO A 730 16.31 -1.47 -42.29
CA PRO A 730 15.18 -2.12 -42.95
C PRO A 730 14.07 -2.52 -41.95
N ASP A 731 14.44 -2.96 -40.73
CA ASP A 731 13.46 -3.34 -39.72
C ASP A 731 12.65 -2.13 -39.25
N PHE A 732 13.27 -0.96 -39.12
CA PHE A 732 12.57 0.25 -38.74
C PHE A 732 11.61 0.72 -39.83
N GLU A 733 12.00 0.61 -41.11
CA GLU A 733 11.13 0.95 -42.25
C GLU A 733 9.87 0.05 -42.34
N MET A 734 9.96 -1.19 -41.83
CA MET A 734 8.81 -2.10 -41.76
C MET A 734 7.85 -1.79 -40.61
N LEU A 735 8.31 -1.08 -39.57
CA LEU A 735 7.50 -0.78 -38.39
C LEU A 735 6.68 0.51 -38.62
N PRO A 736 5.41 0.55 -38.19
CA PRO A 736 4.52 1.67 -38.47
C PRO A 736 5.03 3.01 -37.90
N GLY A 737 5.75 2.97 -36.77
CA GLY A 737 6.34 4.15 -36.13
C GLY A 737 7.85 4.28 -36.26
N GLY A 738 8.50 3.46 -37.09
CA GLY A 738 9.97 3.43 -37.16
C GLY A 738 10.63 3.14 -35.80
N ASP A 739 11.63 3.93 -35.44
CA ASP A 739 12.36 3.88 -34.17
C ASP A 739 11.54 4.36 -32.96
N GLN A 740 10.45 5.10 -33.19
CA GLN A 740 9.51 5.56 -32.15
C GLN A 740 8.43 4.52 -31.84
N THR A 741 8.45 3.36 -32.50
CA THR A 741 7.49 2.28 -32.23
C THR A 741 7.67 1.76 -30.81
N GLU A 742 6.58 1.73 -30.05
CA GLU A 742 6.55 1.12 -28.70
C GLU A 742 6.68 -0.40 -28.81
N ILE A 743 7.68 -0.95 -28.11
CA ILE A 743 7.92 -2.38 -28.07
C ILE A 743 7.26 -2.96 -26.82
N GLY A 744 6.31 -3.87 -27.02
CA GLY A 744 5.61 -4.53 -25.92
C GLY A 744 6.52 -5.40 -25.03
N GLU A 745 5.98 -5.89 -23.92
CA GLU A 745 6.72 -6.68 -22.92
C GLU A 745 7.53 -7.84 -23.56
N LYS A 746 8.82 -7.94 -23.23
CA LYS A 746 9.79 -8.91 -23.81
C LYS A 746 9.93 -8.84 -25.34
N GLY A 747 9.54 -7.72 -25.94
CA GLY A 747 9.60 -7.50 -27.37
C GLY A 747 8.73 -8.43 -28.19
N ILE A 748 7.49 -8.71 -27.75
CA ILE A 748 6.57 -9.61 -28.49
C ILE A 748 6.38 -9.22 -29.97
N ASN A 749 6.60 -7.95 -30.31
CA ASN A 749 6.48 -7.40 -31.66
C ASN A 749 7.71 -7.66 -32.56
N LEU A 750 8.80 -8.21 -32.02
CA LEU A 750 10.08 -8.41 -32.73
C LEU A 750 10.40 -9.89 -32.90
N SER A 751 11.01 -10.24 -34.03
CA SER A 751 11.59 -11.58 -34.26
C SER A 751 12.83 -11.82 -33.38
N GLY A 752 13.28 -13.07 -33.25
CA GLY A 752 14.49 -13.41 -32.49
C GLY A 752 15.73 -12.66 -32.98
N GLY A 753 15.97 -12.64 -34.29
CA GLY A 753 17.09 -11.91 -34.89
C GLY A 753 16.97 -10.38 -34.77
N GLN A 754 15.76 -9.81 -34.79
CA GLN A 754 15.55 -8.39 -34.52
C GLN A 754 15.90 -8.04 -33.07
N LYS A 755 15.46 -8.85 -32.11
CA LYS A 755 15.78 -8.66 -30.68
C LYS A 755 17.28 -8.68 -30.43
N GLN A 756 17.98 -9.64 -31.03
CA GLN A 756 19.43 -9.74 -30.91
C GLN A 756 20.14 -8.50 -31.48
N ARG A 757 19.74 -8.04 -32.67
CA ARG A 757 20.33 -6.83 -33.27
C ARG A 757 20.08 -5.56 -32.45
N VAL A 758 18.89 -5.41 -31.86
CA VAL A 758 18.60 -4.29 -30.94
C VAL A 758 19.45 -4.38 -29.67
N SER A 759 19.63 -5.58 -29.10
CA SER A 759 20.48 -5.80 -27.93
C SER A 759 21.95 -5.49 -28.23
N LEU A 760 22.43 -5.86 -29.42
CA LEU A 760 23.78 -5.52 -29.89
C LEU A 760 23.93 -4.02 -30.12
N ALA A 761 22.98 -3.38 -30.79
CA ALA A 761 23.00 -1.92 -31.02
C ALA A 761 23.06 -1.13 -29.71
N ARG A 762 22.35 -1.58 -28.67
CA ARG A 762 22.43 -1.02 -27.31
C ARG A 762 23.85 -1.08 -26.74
N ALA A 763 24.49 -2.25 -26.82
CA ALA A 763 25.85 -2.43 -26.34
C ALA A 763 26.83 -1.52 -27.08
N VAL A 764 26.74 -1.47 -28.41
CA VAL A 764 27.60 -0.66 -29.27
C VAL A 764 27.41 0.85 -29.04
N TYR A 765 26.17 1.29 -28.85
CA TYR A 765 25.87 2.70 -28.60
C TYR A 765 26.45 3.20 -27.27
N CYS A 766 26.49 2.32 -26.25
CA CYS A 766 27.07 2.63 -24.94
C CYS A 766 28.58 2.93 -25.01
N ASP A 767 29.30 2.43 -26.02
CA ASP A 767 30.73 2.68 -26.25
C ASP A 767 31.63 2.34 -25.04
N ALA A 768 31.43 1.14 -24.49
CA ALA A 768 32.24 0.61 -23.40
C ALA A 768 33.69 0.28 -23.84
N ASP A 769 34.57 -0.06 -22.89
CA ASP A 769 35.96 -0.47 -23.17
C ASP A 769 36.06 -1.96 -23.51
N ASN A 770 35.26 -2.78 -22.82
CA ASN A 770 35.24 -4.23 -22.93
C ASN A 770 33.84 -4.73 -23.33
N TYR A 771 33.77 -5.59 -24.34
CA TYR A 771 32.53 -6.15 -24.88
C TYR A 771 32.46 -7.65 -24.66
N PHE A 772 31.39 -8.12 -24.02
CA PHE A 772 31.07 -9.52 -23.83
C PHE A 772 29.87 -9.88 -24.70
N LEU A 773 30.08 -10.72 -25.71
CA LEU A 773 29.11 -11.06 -26.72
C LEU A 773 28.78 -12.55 -26.62
N ASP A 774 27.63 -12.88 -26.05
CA ASP A 774 27.18 -14.27 -25.86
C ASP A 774 26.28 -14.69 -27.04
N ASP A 775 26.91 -15.24 -28.07
CA ASP A 775 26.30 -15.77 -29.29
C ASP A 775 25.30 -14.82 -30.00
N PRO A 776 25.69 -13.55 -30.29
CA PRO A 776 24.79 -12.54 -30.84
C PRO A 776 24.32 -12.82 -32.29
N LEU A 777 24.98 -13.75 -33.00
CA LEU A 777 24.73 -14.06 -34.41
C LEU A 777 23.88 -15.31 -34.64
N SER A 778 23.48 -16.02 -33.58
CA SER A 778 22.78 -17.31 -33.68
C SER A 778 21.38 -17.23 -34.30
N ALA A 779 20.66 -16.13 -34.05
CA ALA A 779 19.26 -15.95 -34.48
C ALA A 779 19.11 -15.06 -35.73
N VAL A 780 20.22 -14.67 -36.37
CA VAL A 780 20.23 -13.82 -37.57
C VAL A 780 20.64 -14.62 -38.79
N ASP A 781 20.08 -14.28 -39.95
CA ASP A 781 20.42 -14.92 -41.22
C ASP A 781 21.90 -14.69 -41.57
N SER A 782 22.54 -15.63 -42.28
CA SER A 782 23.99 -15.61 -42.53
C SER A 782 24.48 -14.34 -43.23
N HIS A 783 23.72 -13.78 -44.19
CA HIS A 783 24.05 -12.52 -44.84
C HIS A 783 24.05 -11.32 -43.87
N VAL A 784 23.05 -11.25 -42.99
CA VAL A 784 22.96 -10.20 -41.95
C VAL A 784 24.05 -10.41 -40.90
N GLY A 785 24.32 -11.66 -40.53
CA GLY A 785 25.41 -12.05 -39.64
C GLY A 785 26.77 -11.59 -40.16
N LYS A 786 27.06 -11.82 -41.44
CA LYS A 786 28.27 -11.34 -42.12
C LYS A 786 28.39 -9.82 -42.08
N HIS A 787 27.30 -9.10 -42.38
CA HIS A 787 27.29 -7.64 -42.30
C HIS A 787 27.65 -7.13 -40.90
N ILE A 788 27.03 -7.70 -39.87
CA ILE A 788 27.28 -7.33 -38.47
C ILE A 788 28.72 -7.66 -38.07
N PHE A 789 29.21 -8.84 -38.46
CA PHE A 789 30.58 -9.22 -38.17
C PHE A 789 31.57 -8.23 -38.81
N ASP A 790 31.47 -7.99 -40.12
CA ASP A 790 32.41 -7.13 -40.85
C ASP A 790 32.36 -5.66 -40.40
N LYS A 791 31.17 -5.15 -40.07
CA LYS A 791 30.95 -3.72 -39.74
C LYS A 791 30.99 -3.39 -38.26
N VAL A 792 30.80 -4.36 -37.37
CA VAL A 792 30.73 -4.11 -35.92
C VAL A 792 31.78 -4.89 -35.15
N ILE A 793 31.77 -6.22 -35.23
CA ILE A 793 32.53 -7.10 -34.31
C ILE A 793 33.97 -7.30 -34.77
N GLY A 794 34.17 -7.53 -36.06
CA GLY A 794 35.43 -7.93 -36.68
C GLY A 794 36.53 -6.87 -36.66
N PRO A 795 37.70 -7.17 -37.27
CA PRO A 795 38.88 -6.32 -37.18
C PRO A 795 38.71 -4.95 -37.86
N ASN A 796 37.85 -4.86 -38.88
CA ASN A 796 37.53 -3.62 -39.60
C ASN A 796 36.21 -2.95 -39.13
N GLY A 797 35.63 -3.48 -38.04
CA GLY A 797 34.35 -3.03 -37.52
C GLY A 797 34.46 -1.82 -36.58
N LEU A 798 33.30 -1.31 -36.16
CA LEU A 798 33.21 -0.18 -35.24
C LEU A 798 33.95 -0.42 -33.91
N LEU A 799 34.05 -1.67 -33.46
CA LEU A 799 34.67 -2.05 -32.19
C LEU A 799 36.17 -2.39 -32.31
N GLN A 800 36.83 -2.09 -33.43
CA GLN A 800 38.21 -2.50 -33.72
C GLN A 800 39.26 -2.17 -32.63
N ASN A 801 39.09 -1.06 -31.91
CA ASN A 801 40.04 -0.62 -30.89
C ASN A 801 39.63 -1.03 -29.47
N LYS A 802 38.55 -1.81 -29.34
CA LYS A 802 37.95 -2.23 -28.06
C LYS A 802 38.25 -3.70 -27.80
N THR A 803 38.33 -4.07 -26.53
CA THR A 803 38.52 -5.47 -26.14
C THR A 803 37.20 -6.21 -26.31
N ARG A 804 37.21 -7.35 -27.02
CA ARG A 804 35.99 -8.10 -27.35
C ARG A 804 36.17 -9.57 -27.00
N VAL A 805 35.30 -10.10 -26.16
CA VAL A 805 35.18 -11.53 -25.88
C VAL A 805 33.89 -12.02 -26.53
N TRP A 806 34.04 -12.82 -27.58
CA TRP A 806 32.95 -13.32 -28.39
C TRP A 806 32.79 -14.83 -28.18
N VAL A 807 31.75 -15.21 -27.46
CA VAL A 807 31.31 -16.60 -27.36
C VAL A 807 30.46 -16.91 -28.57
N THR A 808 30.79 -17.97 -29.30
CA THR A 808 29.95 -18.40 -30.43
C THR A 808 30.02 -19.90 -30.65
N HIS A 809 28.94 -20.41 -31.25
CA HIS A 809 28.93 -21.73 -31.87
C HIS A 809 29.29 -21.69 -33.35
N GLN A 810 29.22 -20.52 -34.00
CA GLN A 810 29.52 -20.38 -35.43
C GLN A 810 31.03 -20.42 -35.69
N VAL A 811 31.44 -21.33 -36.58
CA VAL A 811 32.85 -21.53 -36.94
C VAL A 811 33.33 -20.60 -38.07
N SER A 812 32.42 -19.99 -38.83
CA SER A 812 32.69 -19.30 -40.10
C SER A 812 33.65 -18.10 -39.98
N TYR A 813 33.70 -17.44 -38.82
CA TYR A 813 34.49 -16.22 -38.63
C TYR A 813 35.68 -16.39 -37.68
N LEU A 814 35.94 -17.61 -37.17
CA LEU A 814 37.01 -17.85 -36.19
C LEU A 814 38.41 -17.52 -36.74
N ALA A 815 38.64 -17.71 -38.04
CA ALA A 815 39.91 -17.38 -38.68
C ALA A 815 40.26 -15.88 -38.64
N GLN A 816 39.27 -15.01 -38.45
CA GLN A 816 39.45 -13.55 -38.38
C GLN A 816 39.64 -13.03 -36.95
N THR A 817 39.77 -13.92 -35.96
CA THR A 817 39.95 -13.55 -34.55
C THR A 817 41.42 -13.59 -34.14
N ASP A 818 41.82 -12.72 -33.20
CA ASP A 818 43.21 -12.62 -32.76
C ASP A 818 43.61 -13.83 -31.91
N LEU A 819 42.69 -14.28 -31.04
CA LEU A 819 42.89 -15.42 -30.15
C LEU A 819 41.62 -16.27 -30.08
N VAL A 820 41.80 -17.59 -30.06
CA VAL A 820 40.73 -18.57 -29.84
C VAL A 820 41.02 -19.32 -28.54
N VAL A 821 40.01 -19.40 -27.68
CA VAL A 821 40.01 -20.12 -26.40
C VAL A 821 39.05 -21.29 -26.51
N VAL A 822 39.57 -22.52 -26.33
CA VAL A 822 38.77 -23.74 -26.38
C VAL A 822 38.42 -24.19 -24.97
N LEU A 823 37.12 -24.20 -24.67
CA LEU A 823 36.59 -24.63 -23.38
C LEU A 823 36.01 -26.04 -23.48
N ARG A 824 36.54 -26.97 -22.69
CA ARG A 824 36.13 -28.38 -22.63
C ARG A 824 35.87 -28.77 -21.18
N ASP A 825 34.68 -29.30 -20.91
CA ASP A 825 34.27 -29.78 -19.57
C ASP A 825 34.53 -28.79 -18.42
N GLY A 826 34.39 -27.49 -18.70
CA GLY A 826 34.60 -26.42 -17.71
C GLY A 826 36.06 -25.99 -17.51
N GLU A 827 37.00 -26.49 -18.32
CA GLU A 827 38.42 -26.16 -18.27
C GLU A 827 38.89 -25.52 -19.58
N VAL A 828 39.88 -24.64 -19.50
CA VAL A 828 40.56 -24.08 -20.68
C VAL A 828 41.53 -25.13 -21.22
N SER A 829 41.19 -25.76 -22.34
CA SER A 829 42.01 -26.81 -22.96
C SER A 829 43.19 -26.22 -23.72
N GLU A 830 42.92 -25.26 -24.60
CA GLU A 830 43.91 -24.66 -25.49
C GLU A 830 43.60 -23.18 -25.74
N VAL A 831 44.65 -22.36 -25.85
CA VAL A 831 44.59 -20.95 -26.23
C VAL A 831 45.65 -20.68 -27.28
N GLY A 832 45.28 -19.98 -28.35
CA GLY A 832 46.22 -19.59 -29.41
C GLY A 832 45.52 -18.95 -30.60
N THR A 833 46.31 -18.61 -31.63
CA THR A 833 45.74 -18.16 -32.91
C THR A 833 45.11 -19.33 -33.66
N TYR A 834 44.18 -19.04 -34.58
CA TYR A 834 43.49 -20.07 -35.36
C TYR A 834 44.46 -21.05 -36.05
N GLN A 835 45.54 -20.54 -36.65
CA GLN A 835 46.55 -21.36 -37.34
C GLN A 835 47.33 -22.25 -36.36
N GLN A 836 47.76 -21.72 -35.23
CA GLN A 836 48.50 -22.48 -34.20
C GLN A 836 47.68 -23.63 -33.62
N LEU A 837 46.37 -23.42 -33.40
CA LEU A 837 45.48 -24.45 -32.86
C LEU A 837 45.17 -25.54 -33.89
N LEU A 838 45.07 -25.17 -35.17
CA LEU A 838 44.85 -26.11 -36.26
C LEU A 838 46.06 -27.05 -36.44
N GLU A 839 47.28 -26.52 -36.34
CA GLU A 839 48.54 -27.29 -36.43
C GLU A 839 48.73 -28.26 -35.26
N LYS A 840 48.30 -27.89 -34.05
CA LYS A 840 48.38 -28.75 -32.86
C LYS A 840 47.52 -30.02 -32.94
N LYS A 841 46.54 -30.09 -33.86
CA LYS A 841 45.59 -31.20 -34.02
C LYS A 841 44.91 -31.64 -32.70
N GLY A 842 44.70 -30.70 -31.79
CA GLY A 842 44.15 -30.95 -30.46
C GLY A 842 42.62 -30.83 -30.39
N ALA A 843 42.11 -30.39 -29.24
CA ALA A 843 40.67 -30.29 -28.97
C ALA A 843 39.94 -29.33 -29.93
N PHE A 844 40.63 -28.30 -30.43
CA PHE A 844 40.10 -27.37 -31.42
C PHE A 844 39.78 -28.05 -32.76
N ALA A 845 40.70 -28.87 -33.26
CA ALA A 845 40.53 -29.58 -34.54
C ALA A 845 39.43 -30.64 -34.45
N GLU A 846 39.31 -31.32 -33.31
CA GLU A 846 38.20 -32.24 -33.02
C GLU A 846 36.85 -31.51 -33.00
N PHE A 847 36.78 -30.33 -32.38
CA PHE A 847 35.57 -29.49 -32.39
C PHE A 847 35.16 -29.08 -33.81
N LEU A 848 36.10 -28.62 -34.64
CA LEU A 848 35.83 -28.26 -36.04
C LEU A 848 35.31 -29.46 -36.85
N LEU A 849 35.93 -30.63 -36.70
CA LEU A 849 35.52 -31.87 -37.38
C LEU A 849 34.09 -32.29 -37.04
N ASN A 850 33.75 -32.28 -35.75
CA ASN A 850 32.40 -32.62 -35.29
C ASN A 850 31.38 -31.61 -35.82
N HIS A 851 31.73 -30.32 -35.84
CA HIS A 851 30.83 -29.28 -36.33
C HIS A 851 30.59 -29.36 -37.85
N LEU A 852 31.63 -29.72 -38.61
CA LEU A 852 31.54 -29.93 -40.07
C LEU A 852 30.69 -31.16 -40.41
N SER A 853 30.78 -32.24 -39.62
CA SER A 853 29.90 -33.41 -39.83
C SER A 853 28.42 -33.13 -39.57
N ASP A 854 28.11 -32.21 -38.64
CA ASP A 854 26.73 -31.79 -38.36
C ASP A 854 26.18 -30.79 -39.39
N ALA A 855 27.02 -29.88 -39.90
CA ALA A 855 26.62 -28.82 -40.84
C ALA A 855 26.39 -29.33 -42.29
N GLU A 856 27.04 -30.43 -42.71
CA GLU A 856 26.76 -31.10 -44.01
C GLU A 856 25.28 -31.56 -44.15
N ARG A 857 24.50 -31.59 -43.06
CA ARG A 857 23.07 -31.96 -43.06
C ARG A 857 22.10 -30.81 -43.38
N THR A 858 22.52 -29.54 -43.27
CA THR A 858 21.59 -28.39 -43.28
C THR A 858 21.83 -27.35 -44.38
N SER A 859 23.06 -27.16 -44.87
CA SER A 859 23.35 -26.26 -46.00
C SER A 859 24.78 -26.48 -46.57
N PRO A 860 24.94 -27.03 -47.79
CA PRO A 860 26.25 -27.41 -48.33
C PRO A 860 27.13 -26.27 -48.87
N GLU A 861 26.59 -25.06 -49.09
CA GLU A 861 27.29 -23.99 -49.84
C GLU A 861 28.30 -23.15 -49.02
N GLU A 862 28.25 -23.18 -47.68
CA GLU A 862 29.01 -22.23 -46.83
C GLU A 862 30.37 -22.78 -46.32
N LEU A 863 30.79 -23.99 -46.70
CA LEU A 863 31.88 -24.72 -46.02
C LEU A 863 33.07 -25.12 -46.90
N ASP A 864 33.05 -24.81 -48.20
CA ASP A 864 34.09 -25.26 -49.13
C ASP A 864 35.49 -24.68 -48.83
N GLU A 865 35.58 -23.43 -48.34
CA GLU A 865 36.87 -22.80 -47.99
C GLU A 865 37.51 -23.41 -46.74
N ILE A 866 36.72 -23.67 -45.70
CA ILE A 866 37.20 -24.29 -44.44
C ILE A 866 37.56 -25.76 -44.69
N LYS A 867 36.78 -26.45 -45.53
CA LYS A 867 37.02 -27.83 -45.93
C LYS A 867 38.28 -27.95 -46.79
N GLN A 868 38.52 -27.04 -47.73
CA GLN A 868 39.79 -26.98 -48.48
C GLN A 868 41.00 -26.71 -47.57
N ASP A 869 40.90 -25.79 -46.60
CA ASP A 869 42.01 -25.48 -45.70
C ASP A 869 42.32 -26.65 -44.74
N LEU A 870 41.28 -27.36 -44.26
CA LEU A 870 41.43 -28.60 -43.47
C LEU A 870 41.95 -29.78 -44.29
N GLU A 871 41.45 -29.99 -45.52
CA GLU A 871 41.92 -31.06 -46.41
C GLU A 871 43.38 -30.86 -46.82
N SER A 872 43.79 -29.61 -47.08
CA SER A 872 45.17 -29.28 -47.45
C SER A 872 46.19 -29.49 -46.32
N LYS A 873 45.77 -29.34 -45.05
CA LYS A 873 46.66 -29.42 -43.87
C LYS A 873 46.58 -30.74 -43.09
N LEU A 874 45.43 -31.41 -43.04
CA LEU A 874 45.28 -32.70 -42.33
C LEU A 874 45.43 -33.94 -43.23
N GLY A 875 45.38 -33.79 -44.56
CA GLY A 875 45.59 -34.89 -45.51
C GLY A 875 44.63 -36.08 -45.32
N SER A 876 45.09 -37.30 -45.58
CA SER A 876 44.28 -38.54 -45.54
C SER A 876 43.69 -38.89 -44.17
N GLU A 877 44.18 -38.27 -43.09
CA GLU A 877 43.68 -38.46 -41.72
C GLU A 877 42.30 -37.81 -41.51
N PHE A 878 42.02 -36.72 -42.22
CA PHE A 878 40.74 -36.00 -42.22
C PHE A 878 39.61 -36.86 -42.80
N GLN A 879 39.83 -37.47 -43.97
CA GLN A 879 38.84 -38.33 -44.63
C GLN A 879 38.46 -39.55 -43.78
N ASN A 880 39.45 -40.18 -43.12
CA ASN A 880 39.21 -41.34 -42.25
C ASN A 880 38.42 -40.99 -40.97
N LYS A 881 38.68 -39.84 -40.35
CA LYS A 881 37.96 -39.37 -39.16
C LYS A 881 36.53 -38.91 -39.51
N LEU A 882 36.35 -38.24 -40.64
CA LEU A 882 35.03 -37.83 -41.16
C LEU A 882 34.15 -39.04 -41.50
N GLN A 883 34.71 -40.08 -42.14
CA GLN A 883 34.00 -41.34 -42.40
C GLN A 883 33.57 -42.06 -41.11
N ARG A 884 34.42 -42.02 -40.08
CA ARG A 884 34.12 -42.64 -38.78
C ARG A 884 32.99 -41.91 -38.05
N ALA A 885 32.94 -40.58 -38.12
CA ALA A 885 31.84 -39.77 -37.59
C ALA A 885 30.52 -40.03 -38.34
N ARG A 886 30.56 -40.19 -39.67
CA ARG A 886 29.39 -40.55 -40.50
C ARG A 886 28.77 -41.89 -40.09
N SER A 887 29.57 -42.91 -39.78
CA SER A 887 29.09 -44.26 -39.44
C SER A 887 28.33 -44.37 -38.11
N LEU A 888 28.44 -43.36 -37.22
CA LEU A 888 27.81 -43.37 -35.90
C LEU A 888 26.42 -42.70 -35.88
N SER A 889 26.02 -42.03 -36.97
CA SER A 889 24.88 -41.09 -36.95
C SER A 889 23.74 -41.45 -37.91
N GLU A 890 23.75 -42.64 -38.52
CA GLU A 890 22.78 -43.08 -39.53
C GLU A 890 21.44 -43.62 -38.97
N SER A 891 21.17 -43.45 -37.67
CA SER A 891 19.98 -43.99 -37.00
C SER A 891 19.04 -42.89 -36.47
N ALA A 892 18.62 -41.92 -37.30
CA ALA A 892 17.50 -41.03 -36.93
C ALA A 892 16.89 -40.27 -38.14
N SER A 893 15.73 -40.80 -38.58
CA SER A 893 14.53 -40.13 -39.11
C SER A 893 14.55 -39.31 -40.41
N GLU A 894 13.56 -39.67 -41.23
CA GLU A 894 13.12 -39.13 -42.51
C GLU A 894 12.21 -37.88 -42.41
N THR A 895 12.10 -37.21 -43.56
CA THR A 895 10.97 -36.41 -44.11
C THR A 895 10.76 -34.96 -43.64
N GLU A 896 10.94 -34.01 -44.57
CA GLU A 896 9.96 -32.95 -44.91
C GLU A 896 10.28 -32.30 -46.27
N VAL A 897 9.24 -31.98 -47.04
CA VAL A 897 9.25 -31.52 -48.45
C VAL A 897 9.11 -29.98 -48.51
N PRO A 898 9.86 -29.24 -49.36
CA PRO A 898 9.59 -27.83 -49.59
C PRO A 898 8.71 -27.61 -50.83
N ALA A 899 7.62 -26.84 -50.68
CA ALA A 899 6.84 -26.30 -51.79
C ALA A 899 6.92 -24.77 -51.76
N GLY A 900 7.79 -24.21 -52.63
CA GLY A 900 7.85 -22.78 -52.93
C GLY A 900 6.97 -22.45 -54.13
N GLY A 901 6.05 -21.49 -53.95
CA GLY A 901 5.22 -20.93 -55.00
C GLY A 901 5.37 -19.42 -55.06
N ASP A 902 6.01 -18.97 -56.13
CA ASP A 902 6.29 -17.57 -56.47
C ASP A 902 5.03 -16.87 -57.00
N ARG A 903 4.70 -15.65 -56.53
CA ARG A 903 3.74 -14.75 -57.19
C ARG A 903 3.97 -13.29 -56.78
N ARG A 904 4.60 -12.54 -57.69
CA ARG A 904 4.59 -11.07 -57.74
C ARG A 904 3.21 -10.58 -58.20
N GLU A 905 2.59 -9.69 -57.43
CA GLU A 905 1.55 -8.79 -57.91
C GLU A 905 1.88 -7.34 -57.58
N SER A 906 1.86 -6.51 -58.62
CA SER A 906 2.10 -5.08 -58.62
C SER A 906 0.88 -4.31 -58.12
N VAL A 907 1.04 -3.45 -57.12
CA VAL A 907 0.01 -2.45 -56.74
C VAL A 907 0.60 -1.04 -56.73
N LYS A 908 -0.02 -0.16 -57.51
CA LYS A 908 0.30 1.25 -57.74
C LYS A 908 0.27 2.07 -56.45
N ARG A 909 1.34 2.84 -56.25
CA ARG A 909 1.53 3.85 -55.20
C ARG A 909 0.62 5.07 -55.47
N ARG A 910 -0.26 5.42 -54.52
CA ARG A 910 -0.85 6.76 -54.39
C ARG A 910 -0.23 7.44 -53.18
N THR A 911 0.34 8.61 -53.38
CA THR A 911 0.82 9.54 -52.35
C THR A 911 -0.36 10.27 -51.70
N PRO A 912 -0.36 10.44 -50.38
CA PRO A 912 -0.98 11.60 -49.75
C PRO A 912 0.08 12.46 -49.03
N GLU A 913 -0.10 13.77 -49.16
CA GLU A 913 0.71 14.86 -48.61
C GLU A 913 0.61 14.96 -47.08
N ASP A 914 1.60 15.68 -46.54
CA ASP A 914 1.92 15.90 -45.13
C ASP A 914 0.82 16.56 -44.31
N ASN A 915 0.61 16.04 -43.09
CA ASN A 915 0.18 16.81 -41.93
C ASN A 915 0.78 16.19 -40.65
N SER A 916 1.60 16.97 -39.95
CA SER A 916 2.55 16.52 -38.91
C SER A 916 1.93 16.22 -37.54
N GLU A 917 0.67 16.54 -37.29
CA GLU A 917 0.05 16.35 -35.96
C GLU A 917 -0.68 15.00 -35.81
N GLU A 918 -1.17 14.38 -36.89
CA GLU A 918 -1.80 13.04 -36.83
C GLU A 918 -0.81 11.88 -36.63
N ARG A 919 0.49 12.07 -36.92
CA ARG A 919 1.50 10.99 -36.83
C ARG A 919 1.73 10.47 -35.41
N LYS A 920 1.43 11.25 -34.36
CA LYS A 920 1.67 10.83 -32.97
C LYS A 920 0.68 9.77 -32.46
N GLU A 921 -0.54 9.69 -32.98
CA GLU A 921 -1.51 8.65 -32.59
C GLU A 921 -1.40 7.37 -33.44
N LYS A 922 -0.95 7.44 -34.70
CA LYS A 922 -0.85 6.28 -35.62
C LYS A 922 0.35 5.35 -35.36
N ASN A 923 1.35 5.77 -34.58
CA ASN A 923 2.60 5.02 -34.37
C ASN A 923 2.55 4.01 -33.20
N LYS A 924 1.43 3.93 -32.48
CA LYS A 924 1.24 2.97 -31.38
C LYS A 924 0.47 1.75 -31.88
N LEU A 925 1.17 0.62 -32.05
CA LEU A 925 0.54 -0.69 -32.31
C LEU A 925 -0.35 -1.13 -31.15
N ILE A 926 0.02 -0.77 -29.93
CA ILE A 926 -0.72 -1.05 -28.71
C ILE A 926 -1.47 0.21 -28.29
N GLU A 927 -2.80 0.17 -28.35
CA GLU A 927 -3.60 1.26 -27.79
C GLU A 927 -3.47 1.26 -26.27
N ALA A 928 -2.99 2.37 -25.69
CA ALA A 928 -3.00 2.57 -24.25
C ALA A 928 -4.45 2.49 -23.73
N GLU A 929 -4.65 1.82 -22.60
CA GLU A 929 -5.98 1.70 -21.99
C GLU A 929 -6.47 3.09 -21.57
N LYS A 930 -7.40 3.67 -22.34
CA LYS A 930 -8.06 4.92 -21.98
C LYS A 930 -9.19 4.58 -21.00
N ALA A 931 -9.09 5.07 -19.77
CA ALA A 931 -10.23 5.04 -18.85
C ALA A 931 -11.32 5.96 -19.39
N GLU A 932 -12.54 5.45 -19.55
CA GLU A 932 -13.71 6.28 -19.88
C GLU A 932 -13.85 7.41 -18.84
N THR A 933 -14.02 8.65 -19.32
CA THR A 933 -14.13 9.83 -18.46
C THR A 933 -15.60 10.16 -18.20
N GLY A 934 -15.92 10.53 -16.96
CA GLY A 934 -17.28 10.87 -16.53
C GLY A 934 -18.00 9.78 -15.74
N SER A 935 -19.30 9.97 -15.50
CA SER A 935 -20.12 9.06 -14.69
C SER A 935 -20.46 7.78 -15.44
N VAL A 936 -20.56 6.66 -14.71
CA VAL A 936 -21.07 5.39 -15.26
C VAL A 936 -22.48 5.60 -15.80
N LYS A 937 -22.69 5.32 -17.09
CA LYS A 937 -23.99 5.47 -17.76
C LYS A 937 -25.04 4.54 -17.13
N TRP A 938 -26.27 5.02 -16.94
CA TRP A 938 -27.39 4.20 -16.42
C TRP A 938 -27.61 2.89 -17.19
N ALA A 939 -27.30 2.88 -18.49
CA ALA A 939 -27.35 1.68 -19.32
C ALA A 939 -26.52 0.51 -18.74
N VAL A 940 -25.38 0.79 -18.10
CA VAL A 940 -24.52 -0.22 -17.47
C VAL A 940 -25.20 -0.82 -16.24
N TYR A 941 -25.77 0.01 -15.36
CA TYR A 941 -26.54 -0.44 -14.20
C TYR A 941 -27.77 -1.24 -14.63
N LYS A 942 -28.51 -0.76 -15.64
CA LYS A 942 -29.67 -1.44 -16.21
C LYS A 942 -29.28 -2.82 -16.77
N GLN A 943 -28.16 -2.91 -17.49
CA GLN A 943 -27.68 -4.18 -18.04
C GLN A 943 -27.35 -5.18 -16.92
N TYR A 944 -26.67 -4.73 -15.86
CA TYR A 944 -26.37 -5.59 -14.71
C TYR A 944 -27.64 -6.06 -13.98
N LEU A 945 -28.56 -5.15 -13.64
CA LEU A 945 -29.83 -5.49 -12.98
C LEU A 945 -30.71 -6.42 -13.83
N THR A 946 -30.70 -6.25 -15.15
CA THR A 946 -31.41 -7.15 -16.07
C THR A 946 -30.76 -8.54 -16.07
N SER A 947 -29.43 -8.62 -15.98
CA SER A 947 -28.70 -9.90 -15.86
C SER A 947 -28.90 -10.59 -14.52
N VAL A 948 -29.14 -9.86 -13.43
CA VAL A 948 -29.53 -10.42 -12.11
C VAL A 948 -30.91 -11.08 -12.17
N GLY A 949 -31.78 -10.56 -13.04
CA GLY A 949 -33.16 -10.98 -13.17
C GLY A 949 -34.10 -10.05 -12.40
N VAL A 950 -35.21 -9.69 -13.05
CA VAL A 950 -36.21 -8.76 -12.52
C VAL A 950 -36.84 -9.30 -11.22
N MET A 951 -37.15 -10.59 -11.17
CA MET A 951 -37.77 -11.22 -10.01
C MET A 951 -36.86 -11.20 -8.77
N ALA A 952 -35.59 -11.57 -8.91
CA ALA A 952 -34.64 -11.54 -7.79
C ALA A 952 -34.44 -10.10 -7.26
N SER A 953 -34.34 -9.14 -8.17
CA SER A 953 -34.21 -7.71 -7.82
C SER A 953 -35.45 -7.17 -7.08
N LEU A 954 -36.66 -7.52 -7.55
CA LEU A 954 -37.93 -7.15 -6.91
C LEU A 954 -38.06 -7.75 -5.51
N VAL A 955 -37.79 -9.05 -5.37
CA VAL A 955 -37.85 -9.75 -4.08
C VAL A 955 -36.88 -9.13 -3.08
N THR A 956 -35.64 -8.84 -3.50
CA THR A 956 -34.65 -8.17 -2.64
C THR A 956 -35.13 -6.79 -2.19
N PHE A 957 -35.69 -5.98 -3.08
CA PHE A 957 -36.17 -4.64 -2.73
C PHE A 957 -37.35 -4.70 -1.75
N ILE A 958 -38.38 -5.49 -2.06
CA ILE A 958 -39.59 -5.63 -1.23
C ILE A 958 -39.24 -6.18 0.16
N MET A 959 -38.43 -7.24 0.24
CA MET A 959 -38.06 -7.84 1.52
C MET A 959 -37.21 -6.90 2.38
N ASN A 960 -36.37 -6.05 1.78
CA ASN A 960 -35.66 -5.01 2.53
C ASN A 960 -36.59 -3.90 3.04
N MET A 961 -37.65 -3.55 2.31
CA MET A 961 -38.66 -2.61 2.78
C MET A 961 -39.46 -3.17 3.96
N ILE A 962 -39.91 -4.43 3.86
CA ILE A 962 -40.60 -5.13 4.96
C ILE A 962 -39.70 -5.25 6.19
N LEU A 963 -38.41 -5.54 5.99
CA LEU A 963 -37.43 -5.54 7.07
C LEU A 963 -37.39 -4.20 7.83
N GLN A 964 -37.38 -3.06 7.12
CA GLN A 964 -37.41 -1.75 7.79
C GLN A 964 -38.71 -1.54 8.57
N MET A 965 -39.86 -2.01 8.04
CA MET A 965 -41.14 -1.94 8.77
C MET A 965 -41.07 -2.74 10.08
N PHE A 966 -40.52 -3.95 10.07
CA PHE A 966 -40.34 -4.74 11.30
C PHE A 966 -39.36 -4.09 12.28
N GLN A 967 -38.27 -3.49 11.81
CA GLN A 967 -37.30 -2.79 12.68
C GLN A 967 -37.90 -1.53 13.32
N VAL A 968 -38.63 -0.72 12.56
CA VAL A 968 -39.35 0.44 13.09
C VAL A 968 -40.42 0.00 14.07
N GLY A 969 -41.21 -1.01 13.71
CA GLY A 969 -42.24 -1.58 14.57
C GLY A 969 -41.68 -2.09 15.89
N SER A 970 -40.54 -2.81 15.86
CA SER A 970 -39.87 -3.33 17.05
C SER A 970 -39.38 -2.21 17.98
N ASN A 971 -38.73 -1.17 17.43
CA ASN A 971 -38.27 -0.02 18.21
C ASN A 971 -39.42 0.80 18.78
N TYR A 972 -40.47 1.05 18.00
CA TYR A 972 -41.67 1.76 18.46
C TYR A 972 -42.40 0.96 19.54
N TRP A 973 -42.51 -0.35 19.37
CA TRP A 973 -43.12 -1.24 20.35
C TRP A 973 -42.32 -1.26 21.66
N LEU A 974 -40.99 -1.25 21.59
CA LEU A 974 -40.12 -1.11 22.76
C LEU A 974 -40.32 0.23 23.47
N ALA A 975 -40.46 1.33 22.71
CA ALA A 975 -40.76 2.66 23.27
C ALA A 975 -42.12 2.71 23.98
N LYS A 976 -43.14 2.08 23.38
CA LYS A 976 -44.47 1.98 23.98
C LYS A 976 -44.45 1.11 25.23
N TRP A 977 -43.71 0.00 25.19
CA TRP A 977 -43.53 -0.88 26.33
C TRP A 977 -42.88 -0.15 27.51
N SER A 978 -41.86 0.66 27.25
CA SER A 978 -41.11 1.34 28.31
C SER A 978 -41.81 2.55 28.92
N ASN A 979 -42.78 3.14 28.23
CA ASN A 979 -43.57 4.28 28.72
C ASN A 979 -44.94 3.88 29.31
N ASP A 980 -45.22 2.59 29.50
CA ASP A 980 -46.53 2.12 29.96
C ASP A 980 -46.65 2.15 31.50
N ASN A 981 -47.31 3.19 32.02
CA ASN A 981 -47.51 3.42 33.46
C ASN A 981 -48.41 2.38 34.16
N GLU A 982 -49.19 1.61 33.40
CA GLU A 982 -50.11 0.58 33.91
C GLU A 982 -49.44 -0.81 34.08
N MET A 983 -48.12 -0.88 33.89
CA MET A 983 -47.35 -2.11 34.05
C MET A 983 -47.22 -2.60 35.48
N LEU A 984 -47.34 -1.69 36.45
CA LEU A 984 -47.30 -2.00 37.89
C LEU A 984 -48.71 -1.98 38.46
N VAL A 985 -49.21 -3.15 38.87
CA VAL A 985 -50.46 -3.27 39.62
C VAL A 985 -50.11 -3.76 41.03
N ASN A 986 -50.41 -2.96 42.05
CA ASN A 986 -50.08 -3.24 43.46
C ASN A 986 -48.60 -3.58 43.72
N GLY A 987 -47.67 -2.92 43.02
CA GLY A 987 -46.22 -3.13 43.20
C GLY A 987 -45.66 -4.40 42.53
N THR A 988 -46.48 -5.13 41.77
CA THR A 988 -46.07 -6.31 40.98
C THR A 988 -46.36 -6.09 39.50
N VAL A 989 -45.50 -6.63 38.63
CA VAL A 989 -45.65 -6.50 37.18
C VAL A 989 -46.89 -7.28 36.70
N ASN A 990 -47.74 -6.65 35.89
CA ASN A 990 -48.88 -7.31 35.26
C ASN A 990 -48.40 -8.37 34.24
N LYS A 991 -48.45 -9.65 34.63
CA LYS A 991 -47.93 -10.78 33.85
C LYS A 991 -48.58 -10.92 32.47
N ALA A 992 -49.89 -10.68 32.36
CA ALA A 992 -50.59 -10.76 31.07
C ALA A 992 -50.14 -9.68 30.08
N ARG A 993 -49.94 -8.45 30.56
CA ARG A 993 -49.49 -7.33 29.72
C ARG A 993 -48.02 -7.47 29.34
N ARG A 994 -47.18 -7.87 30.29
CA ARG A 994 -45.77 -8.21 30.09
C ARG A 994 -45.58 -9.26 28.99
N ASP A 995 -46.30 -10.37 29.08
CA ASP A 995 -46.17 -11.48 28.13
C ASP A 995 -46.69 -11.09 26.74
N LEU A 996 -47.69 -10.21 26.65
CA LEU A 996 -48.12 -9.59 25.39
C LEU A 996 -47.01 -8.73 24.78
N PHE A 997 -46.43 -7.80 25.54
CA PHE A 997 -45.37 -6.92 25.04
C PHE A 997 -44.13 -7.71 24.60
N LEU A 998 -43.69 -8.68 25.41
CA LEU A 998 -42.55 -9.55 25.11
C LEU A 998 -42.83 -10.46 23.92
N GLY A 999 -44.04 -11.04 23.83
CA GLY A 999 -44.45 -11.91 22.72
C GLY A 999 -44.50 -11.18 21.38
N VAL A 1000 -45.08 -9.97 21.34
CA VAL A 1000 -45.14 -9.14 20.14
C VAL A 1000 -43.74 -8.65 19.74
N TYR A 1001 -42.91 -8.24 20.71
CA TYR A 1001 -41.51 -7.87 20.45
C TYR A 1001 -40.72 -9.05 19.85
N GLY A 1002 -40.91 -10.26 20.41
CA GLY A 1002 -40.40 -11.52 19.90
C GLY A 1002 -40.81 -11.79 18.45
N GLY A 1003 -42.12 -11.69 18.17
CA GLY A 1003 -42.70 -11.93 16.85
C GLY A 1003 -42.21 -10.94 15.77
N LEU A 1004 -42.12 -9.65 16.10
CA LEU A 1004 -41.59 -8.62 15.19
C LEU A 1004 -40.13 -8.90 14.82
N GLY A 1005 -39.32 -9.36 15.79
CA GLY A 1005 -37.94 -9.71 15.50
C GLY A 1005 -37.78 -10.99 14.69
N ILE A 1006 -38.62 -12.02 14.89
CA ILE A 1006 -38.65 -13.20 14.01
C ILE A 1006 -38.98 -12.77 12.57
N GLY A 1007 -39.94 -11.85 12.39
CA GLY A 1007 -40.26 -11.24 11.09
C GLY A 1007 -39.06 -10.52 10.45
N GLN A 1008 -38.33 -9.72 11.24
CA GLN A 1008 -37.07 -9.09 10.81
C GLN A 1008 -36.03 -10.14 10.36
N VAL A 1009 -35.92 -11.23 11.11
CA VAL A 1009 -34.93 -12.27 10.87
C VAL A 1009 -35.20 -13.04 9.56
N ILE A 1010 -36.47 -13.39 9.30
CA ILE A 1010 -36.89 -14.08 8.07
C ILE A 1010 -36.69 -13.18 6.85
N THR A 1011 -37.10 -11.92 6.93
CA THR A 1011 -37.01 -10.96 5.81
C THR A 1011 -35.56 -10.64 5.43
N VAL A 1012 -34.63 -10.54 6.40
CA VAL A 1012 -33.20 -10.43 6.12
C VAL A 1012 -32.67 -11.65 5.36
N SER A 1013 -33.01 -12.85 5.81
CA SER A 1013 -32.53 -14.09 5.18
C SER A 1013 -32.96 -14.18 3.72
N VAL A 1014 -34.24 -13.93 3.45
CA VAL A 1014 -34.79 -14.00 2.10
C VAL A 1014 -34.19 -12.91 1.21
N SER A 1015 -34.11 -11.67 1.69
CA SER A 1015 -33.54 -10.55 0.91
C SER A 1015 -32.06 -10.77 0.57
N SER A 1016 -31.26 -11.23 1.53
CA SER A 1016 -29.84 -11.52 1.33
C SER A 1016 -29.65 -12.68 0.36
N LEU A 1017 -30.40 -13.77 0.51
CA LEU A 1017 -30.28 -14.93 -0.35
C LEU A 1017 -30.69 -14.62 -1.80
N ALA A 1018 -31.80 -13.89 -1.99
CA ALA A 1018 -32.25 -13.47 -3.31
C ALA A 1018 -31.18 -12.62 -4.03
N LEU A 1019 -30.52 -11.70 -3.31
CA LEU A 1019 -29.46 -10.85 -3.85
C LEU A 1019 -28.25 -11.67 -4.29
N TYR A 1020 -27.72 -12.53 -3.42
CA TYR A 1020 -26.53 -13.32 -3.75
C TYR A 1020 -26.80 -14.31 -4.91
N LEU A 1021 -27.95 -15.00 -4.91
CA LEU A 1021 -28.28 -15.92 -5.99
C LEU A 1021 -28.50 -15.19 -7.32
N GLY A 1022 -29.19 -14.04 -7.31
CA GLY A 1022 -29.38 -13.21 -8.50
C GLY A 1022 -28.05 -12.70 -9.06
N ALA A 1023 -27.13 -12.27 -8.19
CA ALA A 1023 -25.81 -11.81 -8.63
C ALA A 1023 -24.97 -12.93 -9.27
N LEU A 1024 -25.09 -14.17 -8.79
CA LEU A 1024 -24.43 -15.34 -9.42
C LEU A 1024 -25.00 -15.66 -10.81
N VAL A 1025 -26.31 -15.49 -11.00
CA VAL A 1025 -26.94 -15.62 -12.33
C VAL A 1025 -26.36 -14.57 -13.27
N ALA A 1026 -26.28 -13.31 -12.83
CA ALA A 1026 -25.67 -12.23 -13.62
C ALA A 1026 -24.21 -12.55 -13.99
N ALA A 1027 -23.43 -13.03 -13.03
CA ALA A 1027 -22.03 -13.39 -13.22
C ALA A 1027 -21.83 -14.51 -14.25
N ARG A 1028 -22.72 -15.51 -14.25
CA ARG A 1028 -22.72 -16.59 -15.24
C ARG A 1028 -23.04 -16.06 -16.64
N THR A 1029 -24.10 -15.25 -16.76
CA THR A 1029 -24.56 -14.73 -18.06
C THR A 1029 -23.54 -13.76 -18.67
N LEU A 1030 -22.98 -12.85 -17.88
CA LEU A 1030 -21.99 -11.88 -18.35
C LEU A 1030 -20.68 -12.55 -18.77
N HIS A 1031 -20.20 -13.55 -18.01
CA HIS A 1031 -19.02 -14.33 -18.40
C HIS A 1031 -19.22 -15.06 -19.74
N SER A 1032 -20.38 -15.70 -19.94
CA SER A 1032 -20.68 -16.41 -21.20
C SER A 1032 -20.77 -15.45 -22.40
N LYS A 1033 -21.38 -14.27 -22.22
CA LYS A 1033 -21.41 -13.21 -23.25
C LYS A 1033 -20.01 -12.67 -23.56
N LEU A 1034 -19.17 -12.49 -22.55
CA LEU A 1034 -17.79 -12.04 -22.72
C LEU A 1034 -16.96 -13.09 -23.49
N LEU A 1035 -17.05 -14.36 -23.09
CA LEU A 1035 -16.32 -15.47 -23.72
C LEU A 1035 -16.67 -15.60 -25.20
N SER A 1036 -17.97 -15.70 -25.52
CA SER A 1036 -18.44 -15.79 -26.90
C SER A 1036 -18.06 -14.56 -27.73
N GLY A 1037 -18.11 -13.35 -27.15
CA GLY A 1037 -17.70 -12.11 -27.81
C GLY A 1037 -16.21 -12.10 -28.16
N VAL A 1038 -15.34 -12.50 -27.24
CA VAL A 1038 -13.88 -12.52 -27.45
C VAL A 1038 -13.48 -13.60 -28.46
N LEU A 1039 -14.06 -14.80 -28.36
CA LEU A 1039 -13.75 -15.89 -29.31
C LEU A 1039 -14.19 -15.56 -30.74
N ARG A 1040 -15.27 -14.78 -30.91
CA ARG A 1040 -15.75 -14.34 -32.23
C ARG A 1040 -15.03 -13.10 -32.77
N ALA A 1041 -14.20 -12.43 -31.98
CA ALA A 1041 -13.45 -11.25 -32.43
C ALA A 1041 -12.45 -11.62 -33.55
N PRO A 1042 -12.17 -10.71 -34.50
CA PRO A 1042 -11.22 -10.98 -35.58
C PRO A 1042 -9.78 -11.09 -35.05
N SER A 1043 -8.97 -12.00 -35.62
CA SER A 1043 -7.54 -12.14 -35.29
C SER A 1043 -6.76 -10.89 -35.65
N ILE A 1044 -6.94 -10.41 -36.89
CA ILE A 1044 -6.36 -9.17 -37.39
C ILE A 1044 -7.13 -7.98 -36.80
N GLY A 1045 -6.40 -7.00 -36.27
CA GLY A 1045 -6.96 -5.82 -35.63
C GLY A 1045 -7.13 -6.02 -34.13
N PHE A 1046 -8.09 -6.84 -33.67
CA PHE A 1046 -8.40 -6.91 -32.24
C PHE A 1046 -7.27 -7.55 -31.41
N PHE A 1047 -6.82 -8.76 -31.76
CA PHE A 1047 -5.80 -9.47 -30.99
C PHE A 1047 -4.36 -8.96 -31.24
N ASP A 1048 -4.13 -8.29 -32.38
CA ASP A 1048 -2.83 -7.67 -32.67
C ASP A 1048 -2.67 -6.30 -31.97
N CYS A 1049 -3.77 -5.53 -31.80
CA CYS A 1049 -3.71 -4.20 -31.13
C CYS A 1049 -3.97 -4.26 -29.63
N THR A 1050 -4.67 -5.29 -29.15
CA THR A 1050 -5.02 -5.44 -27.73
C THR A 1050 -4.05 -6.39 -27.04
N PRO A 1051 -3.31 -5.95 -25.99
CA PRO A 1051 -2.43 -6.83 -25.25
C PRO A 1051 -3.18 -8.03 -24.69
N THR A 1052 -2.64 -9.24 -24.88
CA THR A 1052 -3.23 -10.49 -24.34
C THR A 1052 -3.41 -10.42 -22.83
N GLY A 1053 -2.48 -9.77 -22.11
CA GLY A 1053 -2.59 -9.50 -20.68
C GLY A 1053 -3.83 -8.67 -20.30
N ARG A 1054 -4.28 -7.74 -21.14
CA ARG A 1054 -5.51 -6.94 -20.90
C ARG A 1054 -6.76 -7.83 -20.98
N ILE A 1055 -6.84 -8.67 -22.01
CA ILE A 1055 -7.96 -9.60 -22.19
C ILE A 1055 -7.98 -10.60 -21.02
N LEU A 1056 -6.82 -11.14 -20.65
CA LEU A 1056 -6.67 -12.06 -19.54
C LEU A 1056 -7.04 -11.42 -18.19
N ASN A 1057 -6.71 -10.14 -17.98
CA ASN A 1057 -7.09 -9.39 -16.78
C ASN A 1057 -8.63 -9.30 -16.65
N ARG A 1058 -9.36 -9.17 -17.76
CA ARG A 1058 -10.83 -9.14 -17.76
C ARG A 1058 -11.42 -10.50 -17.38
N PHE A 1059 -10.86 -11.61 -17.88
CA PHE A 1059 -11.28 -12.98 -17.50
C PHE A 1059 -10.81 -13.43 -16.11
N SER A 1060 -9.86 -12.73 -15.50
CA SER A 1060 -9.38 -13.01 -14.15
C SER A 1060 -9.95 -12.02 -13.14
N LYS A 1061 -9.39 -10.81 -13.04
CA LYS A 1061 -9.68 -9.82 -12.01
C LYS A 1061 -11.10 -9.25 -12.11
N ASP A 1062 -11.58 -8.89 -13.29
CA ASP A 1062 -12.91 -8.25 -13.41
C ASP A 1062 -14.04 -9.24 -13.21
N VAL A 1063 -13.88 -10.48 -13.69
CA VAL A 1063 -14.82 -11.57 -13.36
C VAL A 1063 -14.78 -11.88 -11.85
N GLU A 1064 -13.62 -11.80 -11.20
CA GLU A 1064 -13.54 -11.95 -9.74
C GLU A 1064 -14.27 -10.81 -8.99
N VAL A 1065 -14.17 -9.57 -9.48
CA VAL A 1065 -14.96 -8.44 -8.96
C VAL A 1065 -16.46 -8.71 -9.13
N LEU A 1066 -16.86 -9.25 -10.28
CA LEU A 1066 -18.23 -9.63 -10.58
C LEU A 1066 -18.77 -10.73 -9.66
N ASP A 1067 -17.94 -11.73 -9.36
CA ASP A 1067 -18.30 -12.91 -8.58
C ASP A 1067 -18.37 -12.63 -7.08
N ASN A 1068 -17.42 -11.86 -6.54
CA ASN A 1068 -17.19 -11.73 -5.11
C ASN A 1068 -17.46 -10.32 -4.57
N VAL A 1069 -17.00 -9.28 -5.27
CA VAL A 1069 -16.99 -7.89 -4.75
C VAL A 1069 -18.35 -7.20 -4.98
N LEU A 1070 -18.92 -7.29 -6.18
CA LEU A 1070 -20.18 -6.66 -6.50
C LEU A 1070 -21.36 -7.14 -5.64
N PRO A 1071 -21.56 -8.46 -5.39
CA PRO A 1071 -22.65 -8.92 -4.52
C PRO A 1071 -22.54 -8.36 -3.10
N MET A 1072 -21.32 -8.34 -2.52
CA MET A 1072 -21.09 -7.75 -1.20
C MET A 1072 -21.36 -6.25 -1.19
N THR A 1073 -20.88 -5.53 -2.20
CA THR A 1073 -21.03 -4.07 -2.30
C THR A 1073 -22.50 -3.67 -2.48
N LEU A 1074 -23.24 -4.36 -3.36
CA LEU A 1074 -24.67 -4.14 -3.56
C LEU A 1074 -25.47 -4.39 -2.28
N ARG A 1075 -25.14 -5.45 -1.54
CA ARG A 1075 -25.76 -5.71 -0.24
C ARG A 1075 -25.46 -4.61 0.76
N GLY A 1076 -24.20 -4.17 0.86
CA GLY A 1076 -23.81 -3.05 1.72
C GLY A 1076 -24.58 -1.77 1.38
N TRP A 1077 -24.64 -1.43 0.09
CA TRP A 1077 -25.38 -0.28 -0.41
C TRP A 1077 -26.88 -0.36 -0.08
N THR A 1078 -27.54 -1.48 -0.38
CA THR A 1078 -28.97 -1.65 -0.05
C THR A 1078 -29.22 -1.52 1.45
N ALA A 1079 -28.42 -2.16 2.30
CA ALA A 1079 -28.54 -2.05 3.74
C ALA A 1079 -28.35 -0.62 4.25
N CYS A 1080 -27.36 0.11 3.74
CA CYS A 1080 -27.11 1.51 4.09
C CYS A 1080 -28.25 2.42 3.60
N PHE A 1081 -28.68 2.29 2.36
CA PHE A 1081 -29.75 3.09 1.76
C PHE A 1081 -31.05 2.99 2.58
N PHE A 1082 -31.50 1.77 2.89
CA PHE A 1082 -32.70 1.56 3.68
C PHE A 1082 -32.52 1.99 5.16
N SER A 1083 -31.32 1.80 5.73
CA SER A 1083 -31.03 2.23 7.10
C SER A 1083 -31.08 3.75 7.26
N VAL A 1084 -30.55 4.51 6.30
CA VAL A 1084 -30.62 5.98 6.31
C VAL A 1084 -32.07 6.42 6.16
N ARG A 1085 -32.80 5.89 5.17
CA ARG A 1085 -34.20 6.23 4.94
C ARG A 1085 -35.09 5.96 6.15
N ARG A 1086 -34.83 4.87 6.88
CA ARG A 1086 -35.51 4.56 8.14
C ARG A 1086 -35.26 5.63 9.20
N ARG A 1087 -34.01 6.06 9.39
CA ARG A 1087 -33.67 7.10 10.37
C ARG A 1087 -34.35 8.42 10.01
N ASP A 1088 -34.30 8.82 8.74
CA ASP A 1088 -34.97 10.04 8.27
C ASP A 1088 -36.47 9.98 8.52
N ALA A 1089 -37.12 8.86 8.18
CA ALA A 1089 -38.55 8.68 8.40
C ALA A 1089 -38.93 8.79 9.88
N LEU A 1090 -38.11 8.24 10.79
CA LEU A 1090 -38.32 8.38 12.23
C LEU A 1090 -38.13 9.83 12.71
N TYR A 1091 -37.14 10.55 12.18
CA TYR A 1091 -36.90 11.96 12.50
C TYR A 1091 -38.01 12.89 12.00
N PHE A 1092 -38.55 12.66 10.79
CA PHE A 1092 -39.64 13.48 10.25
C PHE A 1092 -41.02 13.15 10.85
N SER A 1093 -41.17 12.00 11.51
CA SER A 1093 -42.40 11.62 12.21
C SER A 1093 -42.49 12.11 13.66
N ALA A 1094 -41.35 12.51 14.24
CA ALA A 1094 -41.23 13.12 15.56
C ALA A 1094 -41.28 14.64 15.42
#